data_AF-A0A165UZR9-F1
#
_entry.id   AF-A0A165UZR9-F1
#
_cell.length_a   1.000
_cell.length_b   1.000
_cell.length_c   1.000
_cell.angle_alpha   90.00
_cell.angle_beta   90.00
_cell.angle_gamma   90.00
#
_symmetry.space_group_name_H-M   'P 1'
#
loop_
_entity.id
_entity.type
_entity.pdbx_description
1 polymer ?
#
loop_
_entity_poly.entity_id
_entity_poly.type
_entity_poly.pdbx_seq_one_letter_code
_entity_poly.pdbx_strand_id
1 'polypeptide(L)'
;MDIETEQAAGSSAIAESRAVSLPLETSREPQRTIGYVYDPVMMTHWRPGLDHPEQPERISRIYQILKDNKVLAKMRRIPGRRVRREEVLLVHSAVHLAKVLEISSFSEEYILESEAFYNELSLYVSPKTPFAAELSAGGVIEAALAVARNNLKKTFAIVRPPGHHAEPEEHMGFCFFNNVAIAVRTVQQLTPVKKVLILDWDVHHGNGTQKAFYDDPSVLYISLHRYEGGRFYPCGPFGSMEMSGEGEGLGYSVNIPWPEKGMRDADYLHAFYHVVMPIAREFAPDLVIISAGFDAADGDELGECHVSPAGYAHMTHMLSSLAGGRLVVALEGGYNLDAISKSALAVARTIVGEEPPELAPMIASETATETVWLVAKEQSKYWKSIIPKNAEPREELEDISFSIPEVLKAHRQDYLYRNYNMLQVPLLTPIMEERFGGQIMCTSDIMDNKVMVIFLHEFGNIRAEFDSVTKGTLSQEHSYLVDCSKQMIAWIQEEGYSLLDVNLLPKPTEALEKRRLGQAPPEQELMTYLWDNYVLLSQAQRLILIGHGSACHSLMLLMQTRPNSMMRRTLAVLQVVGNAKVPLTPRDVKEATELRAWYAKHSLVILPNNHPLLAEKILKRHGRIWPLDETKPVKLIIKALPFVQDFIRQAVTGQALTNSGS
;
A
#
# COMPACT_ATOMS: atom_id res chain seq x y z
N MET A 1 -83.89 -36.13 -31.50
CA MET A 1 -82.78 -36.07 -32.46
C MET A 1 -81.52 -35.99 -31.62
N ASP A 2 -81.14 -37.11 -31.01
CA ASP A 2 -80.36 -38.17 -31.66
C ASP A 2 -78.92 -37.65 -31.82
N ILE A 3 -77.84 -38.18 -31.26
CA ILE A 3 -77.44 -39.54 -30.82
C ILE A 3 -76.16 -39.25 -29.97
N GLU A 4 -76.08 -39.71 -28.71
CA GLU A 4 -75.21 -40.83 -28.28
C GLU A 4 -73.71 -40.63 -28.63
N THR A 5 -72.72 -40.82 -27.75
CA THR A 5 -72.60 -41.73 -26.60
C THR A 5 -71.24 -41.50 -25.91
N GLU A 6 -71.23 -41.59 -24.57
CA GLU A 6 -70.29 -42.33 -23.71
C GLU A 6 -68.75 -42.13 -23.81
N GLN A 7 -67.95 -42.16 -22.74
CA GLN A 7 -68.12 -42.34 -21.30
C GLN A 7 -66.76 -42.10 -20.62
N ALA A 8 -66.82 -41.63 -19.36
CA ALA A 8 -66.05 -42.03 -18.16
C ALA A 8 -64.52 -42.24 -18.27
N ALA A 9 -63.68 -41.91 -17.30
CA ALA A 9 -63.72 -41.47 -15.90
C ALA A 9 -62.27 -41.02 -15.61
N GLY A 10 -61.96 -39.98 -14.84
CA GLY A 10 -62.13 -39.92 -13.40
C GLY A 10 -60.78 -39.62 -12.71
N SER A 11 -60.86 -38.81 -11.65
CA SER A 11 -59.87 -38.51 -10.60
C SER A 11 -59.15 -37.15 -10.73
N SER A 12 -58.93 -36.39 -9.66
CA SER A 12 -59.61 -36.24 -8.36
C SER A 12 -59.01 -34.97 -7.75
N ALA A 13 -59.84 -34.13 -7.15
CA ALA A 13 -59.37 -33.06 -6.28
C ALA A 13 -58.58 -33.64 -5.10
N ILE A 14 -57.37 -33.11 -4.83
CA ILE A 14 -56.75 -33.18 -3.51
C ILE A 14 -56.28 -31.76 -3.17
N ALA A 15 -56.99 -31.19 -2.20
CA ALA A 15 -56.67 -29.95 -1.54
C ALA A 15 -55.31 -30.05 -0.85
N GLU A 16 -54.53 -28.97 -0.98
CA GLU A 16 -53.21 -28.81 -0.37
C GLU A 16 -53.26 -29.05 1.14
N SER A 17 -52.50 -30.04 1.60
CA SER A 17 -52.21 -30.22 3.02
C SER A 17 -51.22 -29.15 3.46
N ARG A 18 -51.71 -28.12 4.16
CA ARG A 18 -50.88 -27.30 5.03
C ARG A 18 -50.20 -28.22 6.04
N ALA A 19 -48.90 -28.38 5.93
CA ALA A 19 -48.10 -29.13 6.89
C ALA A 19 -48.28 -28.51 8.29
N VAL A 20 -48.79 -29.35 9.19
CA VAL A 20 -49.01 -29.09 10.60
C VAL A 20 -47.68 -28.69 11.23
N SER A 21 -47.69 -27.55 11.92
CA SER A 21 -46.65 -27.05 12.80
C SER A 21 -46.13 -28.18 13.71
N LEU A 22 -44.86 -28.56 13.53
CA LEU A 22 -44.11 -29.36 14.49
C LEU A 22 -44.15 -28.64 15.85
N PRO A 23 -44.30 -29.37 16.99
CA PRO A 23 -44.24 -28.77 18.30
C PRO A 23 -42.88 -28.09 18.49
N LEU A 24 -42.87 -26.88 19.04
CA LEU A 24 -41.65 -26.25 19.53
C LEU A 24 -41.03 -27.23 20.55
N GLU A 25 -39.85 -27.79 20.27
CA GLU A 25 -39.06 -28.51 21.27
C GLU A 25 -38.67 -27.52 22.37
N THR A 26 -39.53 -27.37 23.38
CA THR A 26 -39.25 -26.60 24.60
C THR A 26 -38.42 -27.44 25.56
N SER A 27 -37.21 -27.82 25.13
CA SER A 27 -36.17 -28.37 26.00
C SER A 27 -34.82 -28.41 25.27
N ARG A 28 -34.26 -27.25 24.92
CA ARG A 28 -32.82 -27.15 24.67
C ARG A 28 -32.33 -25.97 25.49
N GLU A 29 -31.33 -26.19 26.35
CA GLU A 29 -30.48 -25.10 26.80
C GLU A 29 -30.12 -24.25 25.58
N PRO A 30 -30.03 -22.90 25.67
CA PRO A 30 -29.67 -22.07 24.53
C PRO A 30 -28.40 -22.64 23.91
N GLN A 31 -28.55 -23.26 22.73
CA GLN A 31 -27.49 -24.06 22.13
C GLN A 31 -26.39 -23.08 21.74
N ARG A 32 -25.34 -22.98 22.56
CA ARG A 32 -24.23 -22.06 22.31
C ARG A 32 -23.60 -22.44 20.98
N THR A 33 -23.91 -21.67 19.94
CA THR A 33 -23.42 -21.90 18.58
C THR A 33 -22.01 -21.37 18.37
N ILE A 34 -21.46 -20.64 19.35
CA ILE A 34 -20.14 -20.03 19.30
C ILE A 34 -19.25 -20.69 20.34
N GLY A 35 -17.99 -20.99 20.00
CA GLY A 35 -17.04 -21.60 20.92
C GLY A 35 -15.74 -20.83 21.09
N TYR A 36 -14.98 -21.17 22.13
CA TYR A 36 -13.65 -20.63 22.35
C TYR A 36 -12.67 -21.68 22.84
N VAL A 37 -11.39 -21.51 22.50
CA VAL A 37 -10.28 -22.29 23.06
C VAL A 37 -9.45 -21.36 23.93
N TYR A 38 -9.14 -21.82 25.15
CA TYR A 38 -8.20 -21.17 26.06
C TYR A 38 -7.66 -22.21 27.03
N ASP A 39 -6.33 -22.25 27.15
CA ASP A 39 -5.63 -23.09 28.11
C ASP A 39 -4.47 -22.30 28.74
N PRO A 40 -4.50 -22.05 30.06
CA PRO A 40 -3.42 -21.32 30.74
C PRO A 40 -2.08 -22.06 30.67
N VAL A 41 -2.03 -23.35 30.32
CA VAL A 41 -0.75 -24.06 30.18
C VAL A 41 0.08 -23.51 29.01
N MET A 42 -0.54 -22.87 28.02
CA MET A 42 0.19 -22.11 26.98
C MET A 42 1.03 -20.96 27.55
N MET A 43 0.74 -20.49 28.78
CA MET A 43 1.53 -19.47 29.49
C MET A 43 2.89 -20.01 29.98
N THR A 44 3.11 -21.33 29.94
CA THR A 44 4.38 -21.94 30.36
C THR A 44 5.54 -21.67 29.40
N HIS A 45 5.26 -21.26 28.16
CA HIS A 45 6.27 -20.68 27.27
C HIS A 45 6.64 -19.27 27.76
N TRP A 46 7.63 -19.22 28.65
CA TRP A 46 8.09 -18.00 29.32
C TRP A 46 9.55 -18.16 29.74
N ARG A 47 10.28 -17.04 29.80
CA ARG A 47 11.63 -16.96 30.41
C ARG A 47 11.63 -15.87 31.49
N PRO A 48 11.87 -16.20 32.77
CA PRO A 48 11.95 -15.20 33.84
C PRO A 48 13.04 -14.15 33.56
N GLY A 49 12.70 -12.87 33.74
CA GLY A 49 13.65 -11.76 33.60
C GLY A 49 13.92 -11.31 32.16
N LEU A 50 13.34 -11.98 31.15
CA LEU A 50 13.39 -11.53 29.76
C LEU A 50 12.27 -10.50 29.51
N ASP A 51 12.64 -9.29 29.13
CA ASP A 51 11.69 -8.28 28.65
C ASP A 51 11.46 -8.51 27.15
N HIS A 52 10.32 -9.13 26.81
CA HIS A 52 9.98 -9.52 25.45
C HIS A 52 8.50 -9.21 25.15
N PRO A 53 8.18 -8.65 23.97
CA PRO A 53 6.82 -8.23 23.65
C PRO A 53 5.82 -9.39 23.60
N GLU A 54 6.25 -10.55 23.09
CA GLU A 54 5.47 -11.79 23.20
C GLU A 54 5.60 -12.34 24.64
N GLN A 55 4.52 -12.24 25.41
CA GLN A 55 4.47 -12.59 26.83
C GLN A 55 3.17 -13.32 27.22
N PRO A 56 3.15 -14.14 28.29
CA PRO A 56 1.98 -14.90 28.74
C PRO A 56 0.71 -14.07 28.97
N GLU A 57 0.87 -12.82 29.41
CA GLU A 57 -0.18 -11.88 29.74
C GLU A 57 -1.09 -11.57 28.55
N ARG A 58 -0.60 -11.74 27.32
CA ARG A 58 -1.37 -11.53 26.09
C ARG A 58 -2.66 -12.36 26.07
N ILE A 59 -2.56 -13.66 26.34
CA ILE A 59 -3.75 -14.55 26.35
C ILE A 59 -4.57 -14.42 27.63
N SER A 60 -3.93 -14.18 28.78
CA SER A 60 -4.63 -14.12 30.06
C SER A 60 -5.46 -12.83 30.19
N ARG A 61 -4.97 -11.71 29.65
CA ARG A 61 -5.69 -10.42 29.61
C ARG A 61 -6.89 -10.47 28.68
N ILE A 62 -6.75 -11.08 27.50
CA ILE A 62 -7.89 -11.35 26.60
C ILE A 62 -8.93 -12.22 27.33
N TYR A 63 -8.52 -13.35 27.91
CA TYR A 63 -9.45 -14.23 28.61
C TYR A 63 -10.19 -13.50 29.74
N GLN A 64 -9.47 -12.69 30.52
CA GLN A 64 -10.02 -11.93 31.64
C GLN A 64 -11.03 -10.88 31.16
N ILE A 65 -10.70 -10.07 30.15
CA ILE A 65 -11.62 -9.04 29.66
C ILE A 65 -12.89 -9.65 29.04
N LEU A 66 -12.78 -10.78 28.34
CA LEU A 66 -13.94 -11.50 27.81
C LEU A 66 -14.83 -12.08 28.91
N LYS A 67 -14.22 -12.56 30.01
CA LYS A 67 -14.91 -13.05 31.19
C LYS A 67 -15.66 -11.92 31.91
N ASP A 68 -14.99 -10.80 32.16
CA ASP A 68 -15.54 -9.65 32.89
C ASP A 68 -16.70 -9.00 32.14
N ASN A 69 -16.62 -8.97 30.81
CA ASN A 69 -17.70 -8.50 29.93
C ASN A 69 -18.77 -9.55 29.64
N LYS A 70 -18.74 -10.71 30.31
CA LYS A 70 -19.72 -11.81 30.19
C LYS A 70 -19.86 -12.37 28.76
N VAL A 71 -18.87 -12.16 27.89
CA VAL A 71 -18.87 -12.70 26.52
C VAL A 71 -18.67 -14.21 26.55
N LEU A 72 -17.75 -14.72 27.38
CA LEU A 72 -17.52 -16.16 27.53
C LEU A 72 -18.76 -16.93 28.01
N ALA A 73 -19.68 -16.27 28.73
CA ALA A 73 -20.93 -16.89 29.16
C ALA A 73 -21.85 -17.25 27.98
N LYS A 74 -21.69 -16.58 26.83
CA LYS A 74 -22.40 -16.85 25.58
C LYS A 74 -21.70 -17.90 24.70
N MET A 75 -20.50 -18.34 25.07
CA MET A 75 -19.65 -19.22 24.26
C MET A 75 -19.48 -20.60 24.93
N ARG A 76 -19.22 -21.63 24.13
CA ARG A 76 -18.87 -22.97 24.59
C ARG A 76 -17.35 -23.14 24.64
N ARG A 77 -16.81 -23.54 25.79
CA ARG A 77 -15.38 -23.90 25.86
C ARG A 77 -15.12 -25.17 25.05
N ILE A 78 -14.15 -25.11 24.15
CA ILE A 78 -13.62 -26.24 23.40
C ILE A 78 -12.32 -26.65 24.10
N PRO A 79 -12.17 -27.91 24.54
CA PRO A 79 -10.92 -28.38 25.10
C PRO A 79 -9.86 -28.42 23.99
N GLY A 80 -8.74 -27.73 24.21
CA GLY A 80 -7.57 -27.90 23.35
C GLY A 80 -6.93 -29.26 23.57
N ARG A 81 -6.10 -29.68 22.62
CA ARG A 81 -5.25 -30.86 22.72
C ARG A 81 -3.88 -30.55 22.14
N ARG A 82 -2.91 -31.43 22.37
CA ARG A 82 -1.64 -31.39 21.64
C ARG A 82 -1.90 -31.76 20.18
N VAL A 83 -1.29 -31.02 19.26
CA VAL A 83 -1.22 -31.38 17.85
C VAL A 83 -0.53 -32.74 17.70
N ARG A 84 -0.99 -33.54 16.74
CA ARG A 84 -0.38 -34.83 16.44
C ARG A 84 0.74 -34.66 15.44
N ARG A 85 1.71 -35.58 15.46
CA ARG A 85 2.83 -35.59 14.52
C ARG A 85 2.34 -35.58 13.07
N GLU A 86 1.37 -36.43 12.73
CA GLU A 86 0.82 -36.52 11.37
C GLU A 86 0.14 -35.23 10.91
N GLU A 87 -0.40 -34.42 11.82
CA GLU A 87 -1.04 -33.14 11.51
C GLU A 87 0.02 -32.05 11.24
N VAL A 88 1.09 -32.01 12.04
CA VAL A 88 2.20 -31.07 11.81
C VAL A 88 2.85 -31.34 10.45
N LEU A 89 3.03 -32.61 10.10
CA LEU A 89 3.65 -33.04 8.84
C LEU A 89 2.83 -32.73 7.58
N LEU A 90 1.61 -32.18 7.73
CA LEU A 90 0.83 -31.68 6.59
C LEU A 90 1.34 -30.34 6.05
N VAL A 91 2.15 -29.63 6.84
CA VAL A 91 2.65 -28.29 6.51
C VAL A 91 4.15 -28.20 6.74
N HIS A 92 4.64 -28.75 7.86
CA HIS A 92 6.03 -28.64 8.26
C HIS A 92 6.79 -29.91 7.94
N SER A 93 8.08 -29.79 7.60
CA SER A 93 8.91 -30.95 7.39
C SER A 93 9.19 -31.73 8.67
N ALA A 94 9.61 -32.99 8.51
CA ALA A 94 10.05 -33.80 9.64
C ALA A 94 11.27 -33.19 10.37
N VAL A 95 12.11 -32.43 9.65
CA VAL A 95 13.27 -31.72 10.20
C VAL A 95 12.81 -30.55 11.07
N HIS A 96 11.89 -29.72 10.56
CA HIS A 96 11.31 -28.62 11.33
C HIS A 96 10.65 -29.12 12.64
N LEU A 97 9.83 -30.17 12.55
CA LEU A 97 9.20 -30.77 13.73
C LEU A 97 10.26 -31.25 14.74
N ALA A 98 11.35 -31.88 14.29
CA ALA A 98 12.42 -32.32 15.17
C ALA A 98 13.10 -31.13 15.87
N LYS A 99 13.46 -30.07 15.13
CA LYS A 99 14.04 -28.83 15.67
C LYS A 99 13.20 -28.26 16.80
N VAL A 100 11.89 -28.12 16.59
CA VAL A 100 10.97 -27.57 17.61
C VAL A 100 10.91 -28.48 18.84
N LEU A 101 10.79 -29.80 18.66
CA LEU A 101 10.68 -30.73 19.80
C LEU A 101 11.98 -30.80 20.63
N GLU A 102 13.14 -30.67 19.99
CA GLU A 102 14.46 -30.73 20.63
C GLU A 102 14.66 -29.62 21.66
N ILE A 103 14.00 -28.47 21.51
CA ILE A 103 14.03 -27.34 22.47
C ILE A 103 13.67 -27.80 23.89
N SER A 104 12.82 -28.83 24.04
CA SER A 104 12.45 -29.36 25.37
C SER A 104 13.60 -30.01 26.13
N SER A 105 14.67 -30.37 25.43
CA SER A 105 15.87 -31.01 25.98
C SER A 105 17.02 -30.05 26.26
N PHE A 106 16.88 -28.76 25.89
CA PHE A 106 17.94 -27.79 26.09
C PHE A 106 18.16 -27.50 27.58
N SER A 107 19.43 -27.43 27.98
CA SER A 107 19.83 -26.94 29.30
C SER A 107 19.75 -25.41 29.36
N GLU A 108 19.74 -24.84 30.56
CA GLU A 108 19.76 -23.39 30.73
C GLU A 108 21.00 -22.76 30.10
N GLU A 109 22.17 -23.41 30.20
CA GLU A 109 23.41 -22.94 29.57
C GLU A 109 23.30 -22.90 28.04
N TYR A 110 22.76 -23.96 27.43
CA TYR A 110 22.60 -24.00 25.97
C TYR A 110 21.60 -22.96 25.47
N ILE A 111 20.54 -22.69 26.23
CA ILE A 111 19.56 -21.65 25.90
C ILE A 111 20.21 -20.25 25.89
N LEU A 112 21.13 -19.98 26.82
CA LEU A 112 21.89 -18.73 26.86
C LEU A 112 22.90 -18.65 25.71
N GLU A 113 23.61 -19.74 25.43
CA GLU A 113 24.58 -19.80 24.32
C GLU A 113 23.91 -19.65 22.94
N SER A 114 22.69 -20.16 22.77
CA SER A 114 21.90 -20.08 21.53
C SER A 114 21.05 -18.81 21.41
N GLU A 115 21.10 -17.90 22.38
CA GLU A 115 20.25 -16.69 22.41
C GLU A 115 20.43 -15.82 21.17
N ALA A 116 21.67 -15.62 20.70
CA ALA A 116 21.94 -14.83 19.50
C ALA A 116 21.27 -15.43 18.25
N PHE A 117 21.32 -16.75 18.09
CA PHE A 117 20.69 -17.47 16.98
C PHE A 117 19.17 -17.30 16.99
N TYR A 118 18.54 -17.48 18.16
CA TYR A 118 17.09 -17.31 18.28
C TYR A 118 16.65 -15.86 18.09
N ASN A 119 17.44 -14.88 18.56
CA ASN A 119 17.15 -13.46 18.34
C ASN A 119 17.21 -13.08 16.86
N GLU A 120 18.13 -13.64 16.07
CA GLU A 120 18.16 -13.42 14.60
C GLU A 120 16.87 -13.91 13.92
N LEU A 121 16.28 -14.99 14.43
CA LEU A 121 14.98 -15.51 13.97
C LEU A 121 13.78 -14.77 14.58
N SER A 122 14.01 -13.75 15.42
CA SER A 122 12.99 -13.08 16.23
C SER A 122 12.21 -14.07 17.11
N LEU A 123 12.95 -14.87 17.88
CA LEU A 123 12.42 -15.88 18.78
C LEU A 123 13.09 -15.81 20.15
N TYR A 124 12.36 -16.29 21.16
CA TYR A 124 12.93 -16.73 22.41
C TYR A 124 12.45 -18.15 22.69
N VAL A 125 13.22 -18.94 23.44
CA VAL A 125 12.88 -20.34 23.73
C VAL A 125 12.97 -20.67 25.21
N SER A 126 12.14 -21.60 25.67
CA SER A 126 12.26 -22.24 26.97
C SER A 126 11.98 -23.74 26.83
N PRO A 127 12.36 -24.59 27.80
CA PRO A 127 12.08 -26.03 27.73
C PRO A 127 10.58 -26.36 27.61
N LYS A 128 9.70 -25.40 27.90
CA LYS A 128 8.24 -25.53 27.78
C LYS A 128 7.68 -25.02 26.45
N THR A 129 8.49 -24.38 25.60
CA THR A 129 8.11 -23.93 24.26
C THR A 129 7.40 -25.01 23.46
N PRO A 130 7.93 -26.24 23.32
CA PRO A 130 7.32 -27.21 22.41
C PRO A 130 5.93 -27.64 22.88
N PHE A 131 5.77 -27.81 24.20
CA PHE A 131 4.49 -28.18 24.79
C PHE A 131 3.42 -27.09 24.58
N ALA A 132 3.79 -25.81 24.75
CA ALA A 132 2.89 -24.70 24.47
C ALA A 132 2.55 -24.61 22.96
N ALA A 133 3.53 -24.76 22.08
CA ALA A 133 3.33 -24.77 20.63
C ALA A 133 2.39 -25.89 20.18
N GLU A 134 2.55 -27.11 20.73
CA GLU A 134 1.66 -28.22 20.43
C GLU A 134 0.21 -27.96 20.87
N LEU A 135 0.00 -27.35 22.05
CA LEU A 135 -1.32 -26.96 22.53
C LEU A 135 -1.94 -25.83 21.72
N SER A 136 -1.13 -24.86 21.28
CA SER A 136 -1.56 -23.75 20.43
C SER A 136 -2.12 -24.28 19.11
N ALA A 137 -1.31 -25.05 18.37
CA ALA A 137 -1.71 -25.64 17.09
C ALA A 137 -2.91 -26.58 17.25
N GLY A 138 -2.90 -27.49 18.23
CA GLY A 138 -4.01 -28.42 18.45
C GLY A 138 -5.30 -27.73 18.93
N GLY A 139 -5.18 -26.59 19.62
CA GLY A 139 -6.31 -25.73 19.96
C GLY A 139 -6.98 -25.13 18.72
N VAL A 140 -6.20 -24.58 17.79
CA VAL A 140 -6.74 -24.03 16.53
C VAL A 140 -7.37 -25.13 15.68
N ILE A 141 -6.77 -26.33 15.62
CA ILE A 141 -7.35 -27.50 14.93
C ILE A 141 -8.73 -27.86 15.50
N GLU A 142 -8.88 -27.97 16.82
CA GLU A 142 -10.18 -28.30 17.43
C GLU A 142 -11.22 -27.20 17.21
N ALA A 143 -10.82 -25.94 17.28
CA ALA A 143 -11.67 -24.79 16.96
C ALA A 143 -12.17 -24.84 15.51
N ALA A 144 -11.29 -25.18 14.56
CA ALA A 144 -11.63 -25.28 13.15
C ALA A 144 -12.49 -26.50 12.83
N LEU A 145 -12.16 -27.68 13.38
CA LEU A 145 -12.95 -28.89 13.21
C LEU A 145 -14.37 -28.75 13.77
N ALA A 146 -14.55 -28.04 14.89
CA ALA A 146 -15.87 -27.79 15.46
C ALA A 146 -16.76 -26.97 14.51
N VAL A 147 -16.19 -26.00 13.78
CA VAL A 147 -16.91 -25.21 12.78
C VAL A 147 -17.14 -26.01 11.50
N ALA A 148 -16.10 -26.66 10.98
CA ALA A 148 -16.16 -27.44 9.73
C ALA A 148 -17.15 -28.61 9.80
N ARG A 149 -17.30 -29.24 10.99
CA ARG A 149 -18.29 -30.31 11.24
C ARG A 149 -19.70 -29.78 11.55
N ASN A 150 -19.92 -28.47 11.49
CA ASN A 150 -21.16 -27.79 11.88
C ASN A 150 -21.60 -28.02 13.34
N ASN A 151 -20.68 -28.40 14.24
CA ASN A 151 -20.97 -28.49 15.68
C ASN A 151 -21.13 -27.09 16.30
N LEU A 152 -20.39 -26.12 15.75
CA LEU A 152 -20.44 -24.70 16.08
C LEU A 152 -20.48 -23.90 14.78
N LYS A 153 -20.95 -22.67 14.84
CA LYS A 153 -20.95 -21.71 13.72
C LYS A 153 -19.66 -20.90 13.68
N LYS A 154 -19.21 -20.40 14.83
CA LYS A 154 -17.97 -19.62 14.92
C LYS A 154 -17.14 -19.99 16.13
N THR A 155 -15.84 -19.79 16.05
CA THR A 155 -14.93 -20.04 17.17
C THR A 155 -13.88 -18.95 17.33
N PHE A 156 -13.37 -18.77 18.55
CA PHE A 156 -12.19 -17.94 18.84
C PHE A 156 -11.16 -18.75 19.64
N ALA A 157 -10.04 -19.08 19.01
CA ALA A 157 -8.89 -19.70 19.64
C ALA A 157 -7.95 -18.63 20.23
N ILE A 158 -7.97 -18.49 21.56
CA ILE A 158 -7.11 -17.60 22.34
C ILE A 158 -5.86 -18.38 22.70
N VAL A 159 -4.90 -18.41 21.78
CA VAL A 159 -3.75 -19.32 21.80
C VAL A 159 -2.42 -18.59 21.78
N ARG A 160 -1.37 -19.24 22.28
CA ARG A 160 0.03 -18.82 22.11
C ARG A 160 0.95 -20.04 22.23
N PRO A 161 2.12 -20.10 21.57
CA PRO A 161 2.68 -19.09 20.65
C PRO A 161 1.85 -18.89 19.36
N PRO A 162 2.00 -17.75 18.66
CA PRO A 162 1.39 -17.50 17.34
C PRO A 162 1.95 -18.46 16.27
N GLY A 163 1.46 -18.36 15.03
CA GLY A 163 1.80 -19.32 13.97
C GLY A 163 2.12 -18.77 12.59
N HIS A 164 1.58 -17.62 12.17
CA HIS A 164 1.60 -17.22 10.75
C HIS A 164 2.99 -17.03 10.10
N HIS A 165 4.05 -16.81 10.88
CA HIS A 165 5.43 -16.69 10.39
C HIS A 165 6.17 -18.02 10.25
N ALA A 166 5.71 -19.10 10.91
CA ALA A 166 6.39 -20.39 10.85
C ALA A 166 6.29 -20.95 9.43
N GLU A 167 7.43 -20.97 8.73
CA GLU A 167 7.56 -21.51 7.39
C GLU A 167 7.59 -23.04 7.44
N PRO A 168 7.31 -23.74 6.32
CA PRO A 168 7.38 -25.20 6.26
C PRO A 168 8.69 -25.84 6.78
N GLU A 169 9.79 -25.08 6.73
CA GLU A 169 11.15 -25.56 7.07
C GLU A 169 11.82 -24.80 8.23
N GLU A 170 11.23 -23.69 8.71
CA GLU A 170 11.86 -22.86 9.73
C GLU A 170 10.86 -22.14 10.64
N HIS A 171 11.23 -22.03 11.91
CA HIS A 171 10.50 -21.29 12.95
C HIS A 171 11.09 -19.89 13.07
N MET A 172 10.23 -18.88 13.13
CA MET A 172 10.63 -17.47 13.16
C MET A 172 9.47 -16.58 13.61
N GLY A 173 9.75 -15.34 13.98
CA GLY A 173 8.73 -14.31 14.24
C GLY A 173 7.76 -14.74 15.34
N PHE A 174 8.30 -15.21 16.48
CA PHE A 174 7.54 -15.79 17.61
C PHE A 174 6.76 -17.08 17.30
N CYS A 175 6.81 -17.59 16.07
CA CYS A 175 6.01 -18.71 15.60
C CYS A 175 6.85 -20.01 15.50
N PHE A 176 6.36 -21.08 16.14
CA PHE A 176 7.02 -22.40 16.12
C PHE A 176 6.32 -23.40 15.19
N PHE A 177 4.98 -23.39 15.19
CA PHE A 177 4.18 -24.13 14.22
C PHE A 177 3.17 -23.18 13.59
N ASN A 178 2.91 -23.34 12.31
CA ASN A 178 1.88 -22.58 11.63
C ASN A 178 0.50 -23.12 11.99
N ASN A 179 -0.06 -22.59 13.08
CA ASN A 179 -1.30 -23.05 13.70
C ASN A 179 -2.47 -23.07 12.70
N VAL A 180 -2.62 -21.98 11.92
CA VAL A 180 -3.71 -21.83 10.95
C VAL A 180 -3.50 -22.76 9.76
N ALA A 181 -2.30 -22.82 9.18
CA ALA A 181 -2.05 -23.70 8.04
C ALA A 181 -2.27 -25.19 8.38
N ILE A 182 -1.80 -25.63 9.56
CA ILE A 182 -2.03 -27.01 10.03
C ILE A 182 -3.52 -27.27 10.20
N ALA A 183 -4.27 -26.32 10.76
CA ALA A 183 -5.71 -26.45 10.93
C ALA A 183 -6.46 -26.54 9.60
N VAL A 184 -6.07 -25.74 8.59
CA VAL A 184 -6.65 -25.82 7.24
C VAL A 184 -6.43 -27.20 6.62
N ARG A 185 -5.19 -27.69 6.60
CA ARG A 185 -4.88 -29.01 6.05
C ARG A 185 -5.61 -30.14 6.79
N THR A 186 -5.65 -30.07 8.12
CA THR A 186 -6.38 -31.05 8.94
C THR A 186 -7.89 -31.03 8.64
N VAL A 187 -8.48 -29.85 8.48
CA VAL A 187 -9.90 -29.69 8.11
C VAL A 187 -10.19 -30.26 6.72
N GLN A 188 -9.36 -29.96 5.73
CA GLN A 188 -9.50 -30.49 4.37
C GLN A 188 -9.38 -32.01 4.32
N GLN A 189 -8.52 -32.61 5.16
CA GLN A 189 -8.39 -34.07 5.26
C GLN A 189 -9.57 -34.76 5.97
N LEU A 190 -10.13 -34.14 7.00
CA LEU A 190 -11.10 -34.79 7.90
C LEU A 190 -12.55 -34.37 7.67
N THR A 191 -12.82 -33.44 6.76
CA THR A 191 -14.15 -32.90 6.52
C THR A 191 -14.38 -32.64 5.02
N PRO A 192 -15.64 -32.39 4.59
CA PRO A 192 -15.94 -32.04 3.19
C PRO A 192 -15.53 -30.61 2.78
N VAL A 193 -14.97 -29.80 3.67
CA VAL A 193 -14.53 -28.42 3.39
C VAL A 193 -13.37 -28.47 2.40
N LYS A 194 -13.52 -27.83 1.24
CA LYS A 194 -12.48 -27.82 0.20
C LYS A 194 -11.83 -26.46 0.07
N LYS A 195 -12.63 -25.39 -0.03
CA LYS A 195 -12.14 -24.02 -0.22
C LYS A 195 -12.04 -23.29 1.10
N VAL A 196 -10.85 -22.85 1.48
CA VAL A 196 -10.65 -22.08 2.72
C VAL A 196 -10.11 -20.69 2.40
N LEU A 197 -10.75 -19.66 2.95
CA LEU A 197 -10.19 -18.32 2.98
C LEU A 197 -9.44 -18.14 4.29
N ILE A 198 -8.16 -17.80 4.21
CA ILE A 198 -7.38 -17.29 5.33
C ILE A 198 -7.24 -15.77 5.12
N LEU A 199 -7.85 -14.99 6.01
CA LEU A 199 -7.60 -13.57 6.11
C LEU A 199 -6.61 -13.31 7.24
N ASP A 200 -5.48 -12.69 6.92
CA ASP A 200 -4.48 -12.26 7.88
C ASP A 200 -4.49 -10.73 7.99
N TRP A 201 -4.87 -10.23 9.17
CA TRP A 201 -4.86 -8.79 9.47
C TRP A 201 -3.82 -8.41 10.52
N ASP A 202 -2.95 -9.36 10.90
CA ASP A 202 -1.76 -9.04 11.66
C ASP A 202 -0.94 -8.00 10.88
N VAL A 203 -0.32 -7.06 11.59
CA VAL A 203 0.43 -5.99 10.91
C VAL A 203 1.64 -6.54 10.17
N HIS A 204 2.11 -7.73 10.51
CA HIS A 204 3.19 -8.43 9.82
C HIS A 204 2.66 -9.36 8.74
N HIS A 205 3.43 -9.48 7.67
CA HIS A 205 3.14 -10.47 6.62
C HIS A 205 3.31 -11.89 7.18
N GLY A 206 2.27 -12.71 7.12
CA GLY A 206 2.32 -14.14 7.44
C GLY A 206 3.03 -14.95 6.34
N ASN A 207 4.33 -14.72 6.15
CA ASN A 207 5.17 -15.36 5.14
C ASN A 207 5.09 -16.89 5.18
N GLY A 208 5.04 -17.48 6.38
CA GLY A 208 4.90 -18.92 6.54
C GLY A 208 3.56 -19.45 6.01
N THR A 209 2.47 -18.73 6.26
CA THR A 209 1.13 -19.08 5.77
C THR A 209 1.06 -18.94 4.26
N GLN A 210 1.55 -17.83 3.70
CA GLN A 210 1.61 -17.64 2.24
C GLN A 210 2.41 -18.76 1.57
N LYS A 211 3.58 -19.10 2.12
CA LYS A 211 4.46 -20.13 1.55
C LYS A 211 3.85 -21.53 1.62
N ALA A 212 3.06 -21.84 2.64
CA ALA A 212 2.40 -23.13 2.81
C ALA A 212 1.31 -23.43 1.77
N PHE A 213 0.79 -22.39 1.09
CA PHE A 213 -0.30 -22.49 0.12
C PHE A 213 -0.02 -21.77 -1.20
N TYR A 214 1.24 -21.41 -1.47
CA TYR A 214 1.60 -20.53 -2.58
C TYR A 214 1.24 -21.11 -3.96
N ASP A 215 1.20 -22.44 -4.07
CA ASP A 215 0.86 -23.20 -5.27
C ASP A 215 -0.55 -23.84 -5.21
N ASP A 216 -1.38 -23.52 -4.22
CA ASP A 216 -2.63 -24.22 -3.93
C ASP A 216 -3.90 -23.35 -4.15
N PRO A 217 -4.71 -23.62 -5.20
CA PRO A 217 -5.94 -22.87 -5.46
C PRO A 217 -7.10 -23.18 -4.49
N SER A 218 -6.97 -24.21 -3.65
CA SER A 218 -8.00 -24.55 -2.67
C SER A 218 -7.94 -23.65 -1.43
N VAL A 219 -6.87 -22.88 -1.25
CA VAL A 219 -6.68 -21.96 -0.13
C VAL A 219 -6.38 -20.57 -0.66
N LEU A 220 -7.28 -19.63 -0.38
CA LEU A 220 -7.07 -18.22 -0.67
C LEU A 220 -6.46 -17.56 0.57
N TYR A 221 -5.24 -17.04 0.43
CA TYR A 221 -4.58 -16.25 1.46
C TYR A 221 -4.66 -14.77 1.11
N ILE A 222 -5.22 -13.95 2.00
CA ILE A 222 -5.25 -12.49 1.87
C ILE A 222 -4.60 -11.87 3.10
N SER A 223 -3.59 -11.02 2.92
CA SER A 223 -2.87 -10.36 4.01
C SER A 223 -2.87 -8.84 3.86
N LEU A 224 -3.20 -8.12 4.94
CA LEU A 224 -3.03 -6.66 5.05
C LEU A 224 -1.92 -6.38 6.07
N HIS A 225 -0.77 -5.89 5.63
CA HIS A 225 0.41 -5.79 6.48
C HIS A 225 1.25 -4.55 6.16
N ARG A 226 2.01 -4.06 7.14
CA ARG A 226 3.02 -3.02 6.94
C ARG A 226 4.21 -3.63 6.18
N TYR A 227 4.60 -2.98 5.09
CA TYR A 227 5.61 -3.51 4.18
C TYR A 227 6.80 -2.56 3.99
N GLU A 228 6.52 -1.27 3.83
CA GLU A 228 7.55 -0.22 3.62
C GLU A 228 8.56 -0.56 2.52
N GLY A 229 8.10 -1.18 1.43
CA GLY A 229 8.95 -1.65 0.33
C GLY A 229 9.88 -2.79 0.73
N GLY A 230 9.44 -3.68 1.63
CA GLY A 230 10.19 -4.85 2.10
C GLY A 230 11.20 -4.54 3.21
N ARG A 231 11.06 -3.40 3.90
CA ARG A 231 11.94 -3.00 5.02
C ARG A 231 11.35 -3.32 6.39
N PHE A 232 10.03 -3.45 6.48
CA PHE A 232 9.38 -3.87 7.72
C PHE A 232 9.40 -5.39 7.84
N TYR A 233 9.50 -5.91 9.07
CA TYR A 233 9.62 -7.36 9.32
C TYR A 233 8.44 -8.12 8.69
N PRO A 234 8.65 -9.28 8.03
CA PRO A 234 9.87 -10.11 7.97
C PRO A 234 10.91 -9.70 6.91
N CYS A 235 10.74 -8.52 6.30
CA CYS A 235 11.60 -7.98 5.23
C CYS A 235 11.59 -8.79 3.93
N GLY A 236 12.06 -8.16 2.86
CA GLY A 236 12.20 -8.79 1.54
C GLY A 236 10.94 -8.69 0.68
N PRO A 237 10.99 -9.25 -0.54
CA PRO A 237 9.97 -9.02 -1.56
C PRO A 237 8.71 -9.88 -1.42
N PHE A 238 8.70 -10.90 -0.55
CA PHE A 238 7.67 -11.94 -0.59
C PHE A 238 6.26 -11.45 -0.20
N GLY A 239 6.18 -10.40 0.61
CA GLY A 239 4.93 -9.71 0.95
C GLY A 239 4.50 -8.63 -0.06
N SER A 240 5.18 -8.49 -1.20
CA SER A 240 4.79 -7.48 -2.19
C SER A 240 3.48 -7.85 -2.89
N MET A 241 2.81 -6.86 -3.47
CA MET A 241 1.52 -7.05 -4.16
C MET A 241 1.64 -7.92 -5.42
N GLU A 242 2.85 -8.01 -6.01
CA GLU A 242 3.15 -8.85 -7.18
C GLU A 242 3.27 -10.34 -6.84
N MET A 243 3.44 -10.69 -5.56
CA MET A 243 3.58 -12.09 -5.11
C MET A 243 2.20 -12.76 -4.99
N SER A 244 1.63 -13.12 -6.13
CA SER A 244 0.24 -13.58 -6.25
C SER A 244 0.05 -15.10 -6.24
N GLY A 245 1.06 -15.89 -5.90
CA GLY A 245 1.05 -17.35 -6.01
C GLY A 245 1.79 -17.86 -7.23
N GLU A 246 1.84 -19.18 -7.41
CA GLU A 246 2.48 -19.84 -8.55
C GLU A 246 1.72 -21.09 -8.99
N GLY A 247 2.01 -21.58 -10.20
CA GLY A 247 1.36 -22.78 -10.74
C GLY A 247 -0.17 -22.66 -10.70
N GLU A 248 -0.83 -23.68 -10.15
CA GLU A 248 -2.29 -23.70 -9.98
C GLU A 248 -2.78 -22.70 -8.92
N GLY A 249 -1.93 -22.32 -7.95
CA GLY A 249 -2.21 -21.33 -6.92
C GLY A 249 -2.07 -19.87 -7.36
N LEU A 250 -1.70 -19.62 -8.63
CA LEU A 250 -1.58 -18.27 -9.16
C LEU A 250 -2.93 -17.51 -9.07
N GLY A 251 -2.91 -16.36 -8.40
CA GLY A 251 -4.07 -15.52 -8.08
C GLY A 251 -4.67 -15.77 -6.69
N TYR A 252 -4.24 -16.82 -5.97
CA TYR A 252 -4.80 -17.21 -4.66
C TYR A 252 -3.96 -16.73 -3.45
N SER A 253 -2.90 -15.96 -3.69
CA SER A 253 -2.25 -15.13 -2.68
C SER A 253 -2.49 -13.65 -3.00
N VAL A 254 -3.03 -12.89 -2.05
CA VAL A 254 -3.35 -11.47 -2.23
C VAL A 254 -2.72 -10.65 -1.11
N ASN A 255 -1.67 -9.92 -1.44
CA ASN A 255 -1.00 -9.02 -0.50
C ASN A 255 -1.50 -7.58 -0.67
N ILE A 256 -1.83 -6.94 0.45
CA ILE A 256 -2.13 -5.51 0.57
C ILE A 256 -1.01 -4.88 1.42
N PRO A 257 0.11 -4.50 0.79
CA PRO A 257 1.31 -4.06 1.50
C PRO A 257 1.26 -2.56 1.79
N TRP A 258 0.96 -2.17 3.03
CA TRP A 258 0.98 -0.77 3.45
C TRP A 258 2.40 -0.19 3.30
N PRO A 259 2.57 0.91 2.54
CA PRO A 259 3.89 1.46 2.26
C PRO A 259 4.47 2.25 3.43
N GLU A 260 3.66 2.55 4.46
CA GLU A 260 4.03 3.29 5.65
C GLU A 260 3.17 2.90 6.86
N LYS A 261 3.58 3.35 8.05
CA LYS A 261 2.82 3.25 9.30
C LYS A 261 1.65 4.22 9.37
N GLY A 262 0.83 4.12 10.42
CA GLY A 262 -0.23 5.10 10.73
C GLY A 262 -1.57 4.83 10.04
N MET A 263 -1.72 3.67 9.39
CA MET A 263 -2.97 3.23 8.76
C MET A 263 -4.10 3.12 9.79
N ARG A 264 -5.32 3.47 9.40
CA ARG A 264 -6.50 3.62 10.29
C ARG A 264 -7.67 2.77 9.82
N ASP A 265 -8.77 2.83 10.57
CA ASP A 265 -10.03 2.15 10.23
C ASP A 265 -10.47 2.39 8.78
N ALA A 266 -10.43 3.64 8.31
CA ALA A 266 -10.86 3.99 6.96
C ALA A 266 -10.02 3.29 5.87
N ASP A 267 -8.71 3.15 6.11
CA ASP A 267 -7.77 2.53 5.18
C ASP A 267 -8.03 1.02 5.07
N TYR A 268 -8.17 0.34 6.22
CA TYR A 268 -8.51 -1.08 6.27
C TYR A 268 -9.89 -1.37 5.67
N LEU A 269 -10.91 -0.57 6.01
CA LEU A 269 -12.26 -0.74 5.45
C LEU A 269 -12.28 -0.47 3.94
N HIS A 270 -11.50 0.49 3.45
CA HIS A 270 -11.36 0.73 2.02
C HIS A 270 -10.77 -0.50 1.30
N ALA A 271 -9.69 -1.09 1.83
CA ALA A 271 -9.16 -2.34 1.32
C ALA A 271 -10.18 -3.49 1.34
N PHE A 272 -11.01 -3.57 2.40
CA PHE A 272 -12.06 -4.57 2.50
C PHE A 272 -13.13 -4.42 1.42
N TYR A 273 -13.59 -3.19 1.17
CA TYR A 273 -14.64 -2.94 0.18
C TYR A 273 -14.17 -3.14 -1.25
N HIS A 274 -12.92 -2.79 -1.56
CA HIS A 274 -12.43 -2.78 -2.93
C HIS A 274 -11.63 -4.02 -3.33
N VAL A 275 -11.04 -4.76 -2.38
CA VAL A 275 -10.20 -5.94 -2.67
C VAL A 275 -10.69 -7.17 -1.92
N VAL A 276 -10.70 -7.14 -0.58
CA VAL A 276 -10.91 -8.36 0.24
C VAL A 276 -12.28 -8.98 0.00
N MET A 277 -13.36 -8.22 0.21
CA MET A 277 -14.72 -8.76 0.12
C MET A 277 -15.14 -9.11 -1.31
N PRO A 278 -14.80 -8.34 -2.36
CA PRO A 278 -15.03 -8.75 -3.74
C PRO A 278 -14.38 -10.11 -4.06
N ILE A 279 -13.07 -10.26 -3.79
CA ILE A 279 -12.34 -11.50 -4.04
C ILE A 279 -12.90 -12.65 -3.21
N ALA A 280 -13.12 -12.44 -1.91
CA ALA A 280 -13.66 -13.47 -1.04
C ALA A 280 -15.06 -13.96 -1.46
N ARG A 281 -15.91 -13.09 -2.01
CA ARG A 281 -17.22 -13.46 -2.54
C ARG A 281 -17.11 -14.24 -3.85
N GLU A 282 -16.22 -13.84 -4.75
CA GLU A 282 -15.94 -14.58 -6.00
C GLU A 282 -15.34 -15.97 -5.70
N PHE A 283 -14.40 -16.05 -4.75
CA PHE A 283 -13.81 -17.30 -4.30
C PHE A 283 -14.84 -18.24 -3.65
N ALA A 284 -15.86 -17.68 -2.98
CA ALA A 284 -16.93 -18.43 -2.31
C ALA A 284 -16.40 -19.55 -1.39
N PRO A 285 -15.71 -19.20 -0.28
CA PRO A 285 -15.09 -20.16 0.61
C PRO A 285 -16.11 -21.03 1.35
N ASP A 286 -15.72 -22.26 1.66
CA ASP A 286 -16.47 -23.17 2.54
C ASP A 286 -16.20 -22.88 4.01
N LEU A 287 -15.04 -22.32 4.34
CA LEU A 287 -14.62 -21.93 5.69
C LEU A 287 -13.80 -20.64 5.61
N VAL A 288 -13.99 -19.74 6.57
CA VAL A 288 -13.13 -18.58 6.76
C VAL A 288 -12.34 -18.75 8.06
N ILE A 289 -11.03 -18.54 8.00
CA ILE A 289 -10.16 -18.42 9.16
C ILE A 289 -9.54 -17.02 9.16
N ILE A 290 -9.58 -16.35 10.31
CA ILE A 290 -8.89 -15.09 10.54
C ILE A 290 -7.63 -15.38 11.34
N SER A 291 -6.46 -15.15 10.75
CA SER A 291 -5.20 -14.97 11.47
C SER A 291 -5.26 -13.60 12.14
N ALA A 292 -5.64 -13.60 13.41
CA ALA A 292 -6.08 -12.43 14.14
C ALA A 292 -4.98 -11.86 15.02
N GLY A 293 -4.04 -11.16 14.39
CA GLY A 293 -3.11 -10.26 15.07
C GLY A 293 -3.78 -8.95 15.48
N PHE A 294 -3.35 -8.38 16.60
CA PHE A 294 -3.86 -7.09 17.07
C PHE A 294 -2.75 -6.04 17.25
N ASP A 295 -1.64 -6.20 16.54
CA ASP A 295 -0.51 -5.27 16.50
C ASP A 295 -0.69 -4.15 15.46
N ALA A 296 -1.70 -4.23 14.58
CA ALA A 296 -2.16 -3.06 13.82
C ALA A 296 -3.06 -2.11 14.65
N ALA A 297 -3.37 -2.47 15.90
CA ALA A 297 -4.30 -1.74 16.75
C ALA A 297 -3.69 -0.42 17.26
N ASP A 298 -4.56 0.57 17.49
CA ASP A 298 -4.16 1.82 18.11
C ASP A 298 -3.52 1.59 19.50
N GLY A 299 -2.28 2.05 19.65
CA GLY A 299 -1.45 1.89 20.85
C GLY A 299 -0.41 0.78 20.80
N ASP A 300 -0.37 -0.04 19.75
CA ASP A 300 0.72 -1.01 19.56
C ASP A 300 1.99 -0.33 19.03
N GLU A 301 3.09 -0.49 19.76
CA GLU A 301 4.37 0.18 19.46
C GLU A 301 5.18 -0.50 18.36
N LEU A 302 4.89 -1.77 18.03
CA LEU A 302 5.59 -2.50 16.97
C LEU A 302 4.93 -2.26 15.61
N GLY A 303 3.60 -2.37 15.53
CA GLY A 303 2.89 -2.17 14.26
C GLY A 303 2.74 -0.70 13.85
N GLU A 304 2.63 0.21 14.83
CA GLU A 304 2.47 1.66 14.64
C GLU A 304 1.32 2.05 13.70
N CYS A 305 0.27 1.23 13.65
CA CYS A 305 -1.01 1.57 13.01
C CYS A 305 -2.04 2.00 14.07
N HIS A 306 -3.21 2.41 13.62
CA HIS A 306 -4.27 2.98 14.46
C HIS A 306 -5.64 2.36 14.15
N VAL A 307 -5.69 1.03 13.97
CA VAL A 307 -6.96 0.31 13.83
C VAL A 307 -7.65 0.28 15.20
N SER A 308 -8.87 0.79 15.27
CA SER A 308 -9.66 0.81 16.49
C SER A 308 -10.32 -0.55 16.73
N PRO A 309 -10.74 -0.85 17.98
CA PRO A 309 -11.58 -2.02 18.25
C PRO A 309 -12.86 -2.07 17.40
N ALA A 310 -13.42 -0.91 17.03
CA ALA A 310 -14.59 -0.84 16.15
C ALA A 310 -14.21 -1.26 14.71
N GLY A 311 -13.05 -0.84 14.19
CA GLY A 311 -12.50 -1.31 12.91
C GLY A 311 -12.44 -2.85 12.84
N TYR A 312 -11.87 -3.50 13.86
CA TYR A 312 -11.83 -4.97 13.95
C TYR A 312 -13.23 -5.61 14.00
N ALA A 313 -14.19 -5.00 14.71
CA ALA A 313 -15.57 -5.48 14.74
C ALA A 313 -16.23 -5.43 13.35
N HIS A 314 -16.07 -4.34 12.60
CA HIS A 314 -16.60 -4.21 11.25
C HIS A 314 -15.97 -5.20 10.27
N MET A 315 -14.64 -5.37 10.32
CA MET A 315 -13.94 -6.39 9.52
C MET A 315 -14.45 -7.80 9.82
N THR A 316 -14.59 -8.15 11.11
CA THR A 316 -15.16 -9.44 11.56
C THR A 316 -16.58 -9.65 11.08
N HIS A 317 -17.41 -8.60 11.11
CA HIS A 317 -18.80 -8.65 10.68
C HIS A 317 -18.91 -8.93 9.19
N MET A 318 -18.11 -8.27 8.36
CA MET A 318 -18.08 -8.51 6.91
C MET A 318 -17.69 -9.95 6.58
N LEU A 319 -16.64 -10.48 7.21
CA LEU A 319 -16.18 -11.86 7.01
C LEU A 319 -17.18 -12.90 7.51
N SER A 320 -17.92 -12.58 8.59
CA SER A 320 -18.98 -13.43 9.12
C SER A 320 -20.14 -13.69 8.13
N SER A 321 -20.26 -12.89 7.06
CA SER A 321 -21.27 -13.09 6.02
C SER A 321 -20.90 -14.19 5.00
N LEU A 322 -19.64 -14.60 4.96
CA LEU A 322 -19.12 -15.61 4.04
C LEU A 322 -19.30 -17.03 4.61
N ALA A 323 -19.13 -18.05 3.77
CA ALA A 323 -19.11 -19.45 4.18
C ALA A 323 -20.34 -19.91 5.00
N GLY A 324 -21.50 -19.28 4.81
CA GLY A 324 -22.71 -19.53 5.62
C GLY A 324 -22.51 -19.25 7.12
N GLY A 325 -21.59 -18.34 7.46
CA GLY A 325 -21.21 -17.96 8.81
C GLY A 325 -20.18 -18.86 9.49
N ARG A 326 -19.57 -19.81 8.76
CA ARG A 326 -18.48 -20.67 9.28
C ARG A 326 -17.18 -19.87 9.39
N LEU A 327 -16.88 -19.43 10.62
CA LEU A 327 -15.75 -18.52 10.90
C LEU A 327 -14.91 -19.02 12.07
N VAL A 328 -13.59 -19.07 11.90
CA VAL A 328 -12.63 -19.35 12.98
C VAL A 328 -11.76 -18.12 13.15
N VAL A 329 -11.63 -17.62 14.37
CA VAL A 329 -10.67 -16.57 14.73
C VAL A 329 -9.53 -17.24 15.50
N ALA A 330 -8.29 -17.10 15.04
CA ALA A 330 -7.11 -17.64 15.70
C ALA A 330 -6.16 -16.51 16.06
N LEU A 331 -5.79 -16.39 17.35
CA LEU A 331 -4.92 -15.31 17.81
C LEU A 331 -3.49 -15.44 17.23
N GLU A 332 -2.96 -14.33 16.70
CA GLU A 332 -1.57 -14.20 16.22
C GLU A 332 -0.79 -13.20 17.10
N GLY A 333 -0.35 -12.04 16.56
CA GLY A 333 0.40 -10.96 17.24
C GLY A 333 -0.46 -9.98 18.05
N GLY A 334 0.13 -8.84 18.43
CA GLY A 334 -0.45 -7.82 19.32
C GLY A 334 0.23 -7.77 20.69
N TYR A 335 0.92 -6.68 20.98
CA TYR A 335 1.93 -6.61 22.04
C TYR A 335 1.63 -5.52 23.08
N ASN A 336 0.78 -4.55 22.75
CA ASN A 336 0.13 -3.73 23.77
C ASN A 336 -1.03 -4.49 24.44
N LEU A 337 -0.87 -4.85 25.72
CA LEU A 337 -1.83 -5.67 26.49
C LEU A 337 -3.24 -5.07 26.58
N ASP A 338 -3.38 -3.75 26.54
CA ASP A 338 -4.70 -3.11 26.56
C ASP A 338 -5.32 -3.04 25.18
N ALA A 339 -4.53 -2.75 24.14
CA ALA A 339 -4.99 -2.72 22.76
C ALA A 339 -5.46 -4.11 22.32
N ILE A 340 -4.64 -5.16 22.51
CA ILE A 340 -4.99 -6.55 22.18
C ILE A 340 -6.27 -7.00 22.89
N SER A 341 -6.41 -6.67 24.18
CA SER A 341 -7.58 -7.06 24.98
C SER A 341 -8.87 -6.38 24.49
N LYS A 342 -8.81 -5.07 24.20
CA LYS A 342 -9.98 -4.31 23.72
C LYS A 342 -10.38 -4.73 22.30
N SER A 343 -9.41 -4.94 21.42
CA SER A 343 -9.66 -5.39 20.04
C SER A 343 -10.20 -6.82 20.00
N ALA A 344 -9.62 -7.74 20.77
CA ALA A 344 -10.13 -9.10 20.91
C ALA A 344 -11.54 -9.14 21.51
N LEU A 345 -11.87 -8.25 22.46
CA LEU A 345 -13.23 -8.10 22.98
C LEU A 345 -14.22 -7.68 21.89
N ALA A 346 -13.86 -6.72 21.03
CA ALA A 346 -14.73 -6.25 19.96
C ALA A 346 -14.99 -7.35 18.91
N VAL A 347 -13.95 -8.12 18.54
CA VAL A 347 -14.09 -9.31 17.68
C VAL A 347 -15.00 -10.34 18.34
N ALA A 348 -14.78 -10.65 19.62
CA ALA A 348 -15.55 -11.64 20.36
C ALA A 348 -17.04 -11.24 20.46
N ARG A 349 -17.34 -9.97 20.75
CA ARG A 349 -18.71 -9.41 20.74
C ARG A 349 -19.39 -9.58 19.37
N THR A 350 -18.66 -9.30 18.30
CA THR A 350 -19.17 -9.44 16.93
C THR A 350 -19.50 -10.89 16.59
N ILE A 351 -18.62 -11.85 16.92
CA ILE A 351 -18.90 -13.26 16.62
C ILE A 351 -20.04 -13.85 17.45
N VAL A 352 -20.29 -13.35 18.67
CA VAL A 352 -21.48 -13.73 19.47
C VAL A 352 -22.77 -13.04 19.01
N GLY A 353 -22.71 -12.20 17.97
CA GLY A 353 -23.86 -11.59 17.32
C GLY A 353 -24.26 -10.23 17.88
N GLU A 354 -23.40 -9.56 18.64
CA GLU A 354 -23.61 -8.16 18.99
C GLU A 354 -23.33 -7.26 17.78
N GLU A 355 -24.04 -6.12 17.72
CA GLU A 355 -23.88 -5.14 16.64
C GLU A 355 -22.48 -4.48 16.74
N PRO A 356 -21.75 -4.34 15.62
CA PRO A 356 -20.50 -3.59 15.61
C PRO A 356 -20.73 -2.14 16.07
N PRO A 357 -19.79 -1.53 16.82
CA PRO A 357 -19.91 -0.13 17.22
C PRO A 357 -20.02 0.80 16.01
N GLU A 358 -20.75 1.90 16.16
CA GLU A 358 -20.86 2.93 15.12
C GLU A 358 -19.50 3.59 14.87
N LEU A 359 -19.17 3.75 13.59
CA LEU A 359 -17.98 4.46 13.14
C LEU A 359 -18.38 5.85 12.63
N ALA A 360 -17.69 6.89 13.11
CA ALA A 360 -17.89 8.24 12.61
C ALA A 360 -17.50 8.36 11.12
N PRO A 361 -18.04 9.35 10.37
CA PRO A 361 -17.63 9.60 9.00
C PRO A 361 -16.11 9.77 8.91
N MET A 362 -15.49 9.00 8.02
CA MET A 362 -14.04 8.91 7.86
C MET A 362 -13.68 8.82 6.38
N ILE A 363 -12.45 9.20 6.06
CA ILE A 363 -11.92 9.21 4.69
C ILE A 363 -10.61 8.43 4.71
N ALA A 364 -10.46 7.47 3.79
CA ALA A 364 -9.22 6.74 3.62
C ALA A 364 -8.11 7.69 3.14
N SER A 365 -6.89 7.47 3.63
CA SER A 365 -5.72 8.25 3.23
C SER A 365 -5.41 8.07 1.74
N GLU A 366 -4.79 9.09 1.13
CA GLU A 366 -4.34 9.03 -0.27
C GLU A 366 -3.43 7.82 -0.48
N THR A 367 -2.43 7.64 0.40
CA THR A 367 -1.52 6.48 0.41
C THR A 367 -2.26 5.15 0.39
N ALA A 368 -3.29 4.96 1.24
CA ALA A 368 -4.05 3.73 1.26
C ALA A 368 -4.88 3.54 -0.01
N THR A 369 -5.55 4.58 -0.50
CA THR A 369 -6.35 4.50 -1.73
C THR A 369 -5.49 4.17 -2.95
N GLU A 370 -4.27 4.74 -3.05
CA GLU A 370 -3.31 4.42 -4.10
C GLU A 370 -2.81 2.97 -3.99
N THR A 371 -2.46 2.54 -2.77
CA THR A 371 -2.02 1.16 -2.52
C THR A 371 -3.10 0.16 -2.90
N VAL A 372 -4.35 0.38 -2.47
CA VAL A 372 -5.49 -0.47 -2.78
C VAL A 372 -5.78 -0.46 -4.29
N TRP A 373 -5.63 0.68 -4.96
CA TRP A 373 -5.77 0.76 -6.42
C TRP A 373 -4.69 -0.05 -7.16
N LEU A 374 -3.43 0.03 -6.72
CA LEU A 374 -2.34 -0.77 -7.30
C LEU A 374 -2.55 -2.27 -7.08
N VAL A 375 -2.97 -2.66 -5.88
CA VAL A 375 -3.34 -4.05 -5.57
C VAL A 375 -4.51 -4.50 -6.44
N ALA A 376 -5.55 -3.68 -6.58
CA ALA A 376 -6.69 -3.98 -7.46
C ALA A 376 -6.22 -4.16 -8.91
N LYS A 377 -5.33 -3.30 -9.41
CA LYS A 377 -4.76 -3.44 -10.76
C LYS A 377 -4.03 -4.79 -10.92
N GLU A 378 -3.20 -5.17 -9.96
CA GLU A 378 -2.48 -6.44 -10.00
C GLU A 378 -3.43 -7.65 -9.95
N GLN A 379 -4.37 -7.63 -9.01
CA GLN A 379 -5.33 -8.71 -8.80
C GLN A 379 -6.41 -8.80 -9.88
N SER A 380 -6.64 -7.74 -10.65
CA SER A 380 -7.60 -7.73 -11.76
C SER A 380 -7.26 -8.74 -12.87
N LYS A 381 -6.01 -9.20 -12.93
CA LYS A 381 -5.53 -10.27 -13.82
C LYS A 381 -6.18 -11.62 -13.50
N TYR A 382 -6.52 -11.85 -12.23
CA TYR A 382 -6.97 -13.14 -11.71
C TYR A 382 -8.45 -13.12 -11.31
N TRP A 383 -8.95 -11.99 -10.83
CA TRP A 383 -10.29 -11.87 -10.25
C TRP A 383 -11.23 -11.00 -11.09
N LYS A 384 -12.41 -11.53 -11.43
CA LYS A 384 -13.40 -10.83 -12.26
C LYS A 384 -14.06 -9.68 -11.51
N SER A 385 -14.25 -9.81 -10.20
CA SER A 385 -14.89 -8.82 -9.33
C SER A 385 -14.09 -7.55 -9.11
N ILE A 386 -12.79 -7.55 -9.46
CA ILE A 386 -11.89 -6.41 -9.24
C ILE A 386 -11.93 -5.42 -10.40
N ILE A 387 -12.04 -4.14 -10.04
CA ILE A 387 -12.11 -2.96 -10.91
C ILE A 387 -11.18 -1.89 -10.32
N PRO A 388 -10.37 -1.16 -11.13
CA PRO A 388 -10.31 -1.22 -12.60
C PRO A 388 -9.57 -2.45 -13.12
N LYS A 389 -9.87 -2.85 -14.36
CA LYS A 389 -9.09 -3.87 -15.05
C LYS A 389 -7.74 -3.28 -15.45
N ASN A 390 -6.67 -4.07 -15.30
CA ASN A 390 -5.39 -3.73 -15.89
C ASN A 390 -5.56 -3.57 -17.42
N ALA A 391 -4.86 -2.61 -18.00
CA ALA A 391 -4.86 -2.46 -19.46
C ALA A 391 -4.23 -3.71 -20.08
N GLU A 392 -4.73 -4.12 -21.25
CA GLU A 392 -4.19 -5.26 -21.99
C GLU A 392 -2.68 -5.05 -22.26
N PRO A 393 -1.85 -6.11 -22.16
CA PRO A 393 -0.42 -6.03 -22.45
C PRO A 393 -0.17 -5.45 -23.84
N ARG A 394 0.87 -4.62 -23.97
CA ARG A 394 1.22 -4.00 -25.26
C ARG A 394 1.87 -4.96 -26.25
N GLU A 395 2.32 -6.13 -25.80
CA GLU A 395 3.16 -7.06 -26.57
C GLU A 395 2.59 -7.42 -27.95
N GLU A 396 1.26 -7.49 -28.12
CA GLU A 396 0.62 -7.80 -29.41
C GLU A 396 0.33 -6.56 -30.29
N LEU A 397 0.44 -5.35 -29.72
CA LEU A 397 0.06 -4.08 -30.35
C LEU A 397 1.21 -3.06 -30.40
N GLU A 398 2.41 -3.44 -29.97
CA GLU A 398 3.58 -2.56 -29.82
C GLU A 398 3.85 -1.75 -31.09
N ASP A 399 3.98 -2.44 -32.23
CA ASP A 399 4.31 -1.86 -33.54
C ASP A 399 3.31 -0.79 -34.03
N ILE A 400 2.07 -0.82 -33.55
CA ILE A 400 1.01 0.12 -33.96
C ILE A 400 0.56 1.04 -32.81
N SER A 401 1.20 0.95 -31.65
CA SER A 401 0.87 1.73 -30.47
C SER A 401 1.80 2.94 -30.33
N PHE A 402 1.23 4.05 -29.89
CA PHE A 402 1.99 5.23 -29.48
C PHE A 402 1.75 5.48 -27.99
N SER A 403 2.80 5.87 -27.27
CA SER A 403 2.61 6.29 -25.90
C SER A 403 1.93 7.67 -25.86
N ILE A 404 1.02 7.87 -24.90
CA ILE A 404 0.39 9.19 -24.69
C ILE A 404 1.46 10.31 -24.54
N PRO A 405 2.57 10.12 -23.79
CA PRO A 405 3.66 11.09 -23.78
C PRO A 405 4.19 11.48 -25.17
N GLU A 406 4.34 10.55 -26.11
CA GLU A 406 4.81 10.86 -27.47
C GLU A 406 3.81 11.70 -28.26
N VAL A 407 2.52 11.37 -28.17
CA VAL A 407 1.44 12.13 -28.82
C VAL A 407 1.42 13.58 -28.30
N LEU A 408 1.54 13.75 -26.97
CA LEU A 408 1.58 15.08 -26.36
C LEU A 408 2.81 15.88 -26.78
N LYS A 409 3.97 15.21 -26.92
CA LYS A 409 5.22 15.83 -27.38
C LYS A 409 5.12 16.32 -28.82
N ALA A 410 4.61 15.48 -29.72
CA ALA A 410 4.42 15.86 -31.12
C ALA A 410 3.46 17.07 -31.25
N HIS A 411 2.35 17.07 -30.52
CA HIS A 411 1.43 18.22 -30.47
C HIS A 411 2.13 19.50 -29.98
N ARG A 412 2.91 19.39 -28.90
CA ARG A 412 3.63 20.53 -28.33
C ARG A 412 4.68 21.09 -29.28
N GLN A 413 5.47 20.23 -29.92
CA GLN A 413 6.49 20.64 -30.88
C GLN A 413 5.88 21.44 -32.03
N ASP A 414 4.80 20.93 -32.63
CA ASP A 414 4.06 21.63 -33.69
C ASP A 414 3.48 22.96 -33.20
N TYR A 415 2.90 23.00 -31.99
CA TYR A 415 2.37 24.22 -31.39
C TYR A 415 3.45 25.29 -31.18
N LEU A 416 4.62 24.93 -30.62
CA LEU A 416 5.70 25.86 -30.34
C LEU A 416 6.33 26.40 -31.63
N TYR A 417 6.48 25.55 -32.64
CA TYR A 417 6.98 25.96 -33.95
C TYR A 417 6.02 26.94 -34.64
N ARG A 418 4.73 26.59 -34.75
CA ARG A 418 3.75 27.42 -35.49
C ARG A 418 3.47 28.77 -34.83
N ASN A 419 3.44 28.83 -33.50
CA ASN A 419 3.05 30.05 -32.80
C ASN A 419 4.24 30.94 -32.41
N TYR A 420 5.43 30.36 -32.21
CA TYR A 420 6.59 31.09 -31.68
C TYR A 420 7.88 30.87 -32.49
N ASN A 421 7.83 30.12 -33.61
CA ASN A 421 8.98 29.78 -34.45
C ASN A 421 10.14 29.15 -33.64
N MET A 422 9.80 28.42 -32.58
CA MET A 422 10.79 27.73 -31.76
C MET A 422 11.28 26.46 -32.47
N LEU A 423 12.57 26.19 -32.33
CA LEU A 423 13.26 25.09 -32.98
C LEU A 423 13.75 24.07 -31.96
N GLN A 424 13.92 22.83 -32.39
CA GLN A 424 14.46 21.78 -31.53
C GLN A 424 15.95 22.02 -31.29
N VAL A 425 16.37 21.81 -30.04
CA VAL A 425 17.78 21.77 -29.66
C VAL A 425 18.33 20.36 -29.94
N PRO A 426 19.36 20.21 -30.81
CA PRO A 426 19.94 18.90 -31.08
C PRO A 426 20.71 18.39 -29.86
N LEU A 427 20.53 17.11 -29.53
CA LEU A 427 21.23 16.44 -28.43
C LEU A 427 22.38 15.58 -28.96
N LEU A 428 23.49 15.52 -28.22
CA LEU A 428 24.74 14.95 -28.71
C LEU A 428 24.73 13.42 -28.77
N THR A 429 24.09 12.76 -27.80
CA THR A 429 24.14 11.30 -27.67
C THR A 429 22.84 10.67 -28.14
N PRO A 430 22.89 9.50 -28.80
CA PRO A 430 21.69 8.77 -29.19
C PRO A 430 20.74 8.49 -28.01
N ILE A 431 21.29 8.20 -26.82
CA ILE A 431 20.51 7.95 -25.60
C ILE A 431 19.74 9.21 -25.16
N MET A 432 20.37 10.39 -25.22
CA MET A 432 19.67 11.64 -24.91
C MET A 432 18.61 11.96 -25.95
N GLU A 433 18.88 11.75 -27.23
CA GLU A 433 17.91 11.97 -28.31
C GLU A 433 16.73 11.00 -28.20
N GLU A 434 17.00 9.73 -27.91
CA GLU A 434 15.97 8.72 -27.66
C GLU A 434 15.08 9.12 -26.48
N ARG A 435 15.65 9.60 -25.37
CA ARG A 435 14.91 9.91 -24.14
C ARG A 435 14.23 11.30 -24.13
N PHE A 436 14.91 12.31 -24.68
CA PHE A 436 14.55 13.73 -24.58
C PHE A 436 14.37 14.44 -25.94
N GLY A 437 14.61 13.76 -27.06
CA GLY A 437 14.37 14.33 -28.39
C GLY A 437 12.94 14.82 -28.58
N GLY A 438 12.79 15.96 -29.26
CA GLY A 438 11.51 16.66 -29.47
C GLY A 438 10.94 17.36 -28.23
N GLN A 439 11.65 17.38 -27.10
CA GLN A 439 11.17 17.97 -25.83
C GLN A 439 11.93 19.23 -25.41
N ILE A 440 13.06 19.50 -26.06
CA ILE A 440 13.91 20.64 -25.79
C ILE A 440 13.81 21.60 -26.97
N MET A 441 13.22 22.75 -26.72
CA MET A 441 12.92 23.74 -27.75
C MET A 441 13.56 25.08 -27.38
N CYS A 442 14.01 25.84 -28.37
CA CYS A 442 14.56 27.17 -28.17
C CYS A 442 14.01 28.18 -29.17
N THR A 443 14.04 29.46 -28.79
CA THR A 443 13.81 30.55 -29.74
C THR A 443 15.00 30.72 -30.68
N SER A 444 14.75 31.24 -31.89
CA SER A 444 15.79 31.42 -32.90
C SER A 444 16.91 32.41 -32.50
N ASP A 445 16.64 33.28 -31.53
CA ASP A 445 17.56 34.31 -31.02
C ASP A 445 18.34 33.88 -29.76
N ILE A 446 18.29 32.58 -29.37
CA ILE A 446 18.90 32.05 -28.15
C ILE A 446 20.38 32.40 -27.98
N MET A 447 21.14 32.52 -29.07
CA MET A 447 22.58 32.81 -29.02
C MET A 447 22.88 34.31 -28.87
N ASP A 448 21.99 35.19 -29.31
CA ASP A 448 22.27 36.63 -29.47
C ASP A 448 21.53 37.51 -28.44
N ASN A 449 20.43 37.02 -27.86
CA ASN A 449 19.66 37.78 -26.89
C ASN A 449 20.44 37.96 -25.57
N LYS A 450 20.33 39.15 -24.96
CA LYS A 450 21.01 39.48 -23.70
C LYS A 450 20.33 38.89 -22.47
N VAL A 451 19.04 38.57 -22.58
CA VAL A 451 18.23 37.97 -21.51
C VAL A 451 17.72 36.61 -22.00
N MET A 452 18.04 35.56 -21.26
CA MET A 452 17.61 34.20 -21.55
C MET A 452 16.82 33.64 -20.37
N VAL A 453 15.65 33.09 -20.66
CA VAL A 453 14.86 32.32 -19.71
C VAL A 453 15.07 30.83 -19.99
N ILE A 454 15.42 30.07 -18.96
CA ILE A 454 15.48 28.60 -19.01
C ILE A 454 14.29 28.09 -18.20
N PHE A 455 13.32 27.51 -18.89
CA PHE A 455 12.09 27.03 -18.28
C PHE A 455 12.07 25.52 -18.25
N LEU A 456 12.24 24.94 -17.06
CA LEU A 456 12.18 23.50 -16.82
C LEU A 456 10.82 23.14 -16.25
N HIS A 457 10.14 22.22 -16.92
CA HIS A 457 8.81 21.78 -16.51
C HIS A 457 8.50 20.36 -16.99
N GLU A 458 7.37 19.82 -16.57
CA GLU A 458 6.79 18.59 -17.09
C GLU A 458 5.57 18.91 -17.98
N PHE A 459 4.97 17.91 -18.62
CA PHE A 459 3.64 18.11 -19.20
C PHE A 459 2.62 18.41 -18.09
N GLY A 460 1.65 19.26 -18.40
CA GLY A 460 0.54 19.50 -17.49
C GLY A 460 -0.38 18.29 -17.35
N ASN A 461 -1.45 18.42 -16.58
CA ASN A 461 -2.30 17.28 -16.24
C ASN A 461 -3.24 16.92 -17.39
N ILE A 462 -3.32 15.63 -17.71
CA ILE A 462 -4.42 15.07 -18.50
C ILE A 462 -5.61 14.90 -17.55
N ARG A 463 -6.74 15.51 -17.90
CA ARG A 463 -8.03 15.21 -17.29
C ARG A 463 -8.68 14.13 -18.14
N ALA A 464 -8.81 12.95 -17.55
CA ALA A 464 -9.37 11.78 -18.19
C ALA A 464 -10.77 11.53 -17.64
N GLU A 465 -11.76 11.52 -18.52
CA GLU A 465 -13.05 10.91 -18.25
C GLU A 465 -13.06 9.54 -18.93
N PHE A 466 -13.71 8.55 -18.33
CA PHE A 466 -13.74 7.19 -18.87
C PHE A 466 -15.16 6.85 -19.33
N ASP A 467 -15.32 6.39 -20.57
CA ASP A 467 -16.60 5.86 -21.05
C ASP A 467 -16.95 4.54 -20.34
N SER A 468 -15.92 3.81 -19.90
CA SER A 468 -16.08 2.60 -19.10
C SER A 468 -14.89 2.41 -18.15
N VAL A 469 -15.17 2.43 -16.84
CA VAL A 469 -14.18 2.14 -15.79
C VAL A 469 -13.68 0.69 -15.85
N THR A 470 -14.51 -0.23 -16.35
CA THR A 470 -14.14 -1.65 -16.47
C THR A 470 -13.22 -1.93 -17.64
N LYS A 471 -13.32 -1.17 -18.74
CA LYS A 471 -12.45 -1.32 -19.91
C LYS A 471 -11.29 -0.33 -19.93
N GLY A 472 -11.25 0.62 -19.00
CA GLY A 472 -10.25 1.69 -18.96
C GLY A 472 -10.29 2.60 -20.20
N THR A 473 -11.40 2.61 -20.95
CA THR A 473 -11.51 3.35 -22.20
C THR A 473 -11.71 4.84 -21.91
N LEU A 474 -10.78 5.66 -22.40
CA LEU A 474 -10.83 7.12 -22.27
C LEU A 474 -11.94 7.70 -23.15
N SER A 475 -12.78 8.54 -22.57
CA SER A 475 -13.72 9.38 -23.29
C SER A 475 -12.94 10.47 -24.02
N GLN A 476 -12.71 10.26 -25.32
CA GLN A 476 -11.86 11.16 -26.11
C GLN A 476 -12.46 12.57 -26.22
N GLU A 477 -13.79 12.69 -26.23
CA GLU A 477 -14.50 13.97 -26.38
C GLU A 477 -14.50 14.81 -25.09
N HIS A 478 -14.43 14.16 -23.94
CA HIS A 478 -14.50 14.82 -22.63
C HIS A 478 -13.14 14.89 -21.91
N SER A 479 -12.13 14.18 -22.41
CA SER A 479 -10.77 14.23 -21.87
C SER A 479 -9.97 15.36 -22.51
N TYR A 480 -9.23 16.10 -21.69
CA TYR A 480 -8.48 17.27 -22.15
C TYR A 480 -7.13 17.44 -21.45
N LEU A 481 -6.18 18.02 -22.17
CA LEU A 481 -4.86 18.40 -21.64
C LEU A 481 -4.90 19.81 -21.07
N VAL A 482 -4.49 19.97 -19.82
CA VAL A 482 -4.25 21.30 -19.23
C VAL A 482 -2.76 21.63 -19.32
N ASP A 483 -2.35 22.34 -20.37
CA ASP A 483 -0.96 22.78 -20.55
C ASP A 483 -0.68 24.13 -19.88
N CYS A 484 -0.21 24.06 -18.64
CA CYS A 484 0.08 25.25 -17.82
C CYS A 484 1.30 26.07 -18.29
N SER A 485 2.14 25.52 -19.16
CA SER A 485 3.34 26.21 -19.67
C SER A 485 2.99 27.30 -20.69
N LYS A 486 1.83 27.21 -21.36
CA LYS A 486 1.46 28.11 -22.47
C LYS A 486 1.45 29.59 -22.06
N GLN A 487 0.93 29.90 -20.88
CA GLN A 487 0.88 31.29 -20.37
C GLN A 487 2.28 31.82 -20.05
N MET A 488 3.15 30.97 -19.50
CA MET A 488 4.54 31.34 -19.21
C MET A 488 5.31 31.62 -20.51
N ILE A 489 5.19 30.74 -21.50
CA ILE A 489 5.87 30.91 -22.80
C ILE A 489 5.36 32.17 -23.51
N ALA A 490 4.05 32.37 -23.56
CA ALA A 490 3.45 33.57 -24.18
C ALA A 490 4.03 34.85 -23.55
N TRP A 491 4.05 34.91 -22.22
CA TRP A 491 4.61 36.05 -21.50
C TRP A 491 6.11 36.26 -21.80
N ILE A 492 6.93 35.21 -21.82
CA ILE A 492 8.36 35.31 -22.12
C ILE A 492 8.59 35.88 -23.53
N GLN A 493 7.78 35.45 -24.50
CA GLN A 493 7.83 35.96 -25.87
C GLN A 493 7.37 37.42 -25.96
N GLU A 494 6.31 37.81 -25.24
CA GLU A 494 5.81 39.19 -25.20
C GLU A 494 6.86 40.17 -24.63
N GLU A 495 7.67 39.74 -23.67
CA GLU A 495 8.78 40.55 -23.12
C GLU A 495 10.03 40.58 -24.02
N GLY A 496 10.06 39.79 -25.09
CA GLY A 496 11.17 39.72 -26.04
C GLY A 496 12.43 39.05 -25.48
N TYR A 497 12.29 38.13 -24.51
CA TYR A 497 13.40 37.33 -23.99
C TYR A 497 13.60 36.08 -24.84
N SER A 498 14.85 35.61 -24.95
CA SER A 498 15.08 34.29 -25.53
C SER A 498 14.67 33.20 -24.54
N LEU A 499 14.20 32.07 -25.07
CA LEU A 499 13.69 30.96 -24.27
C LEU A 499 14.42 29.67 -24.63
N LEU A 500 14.84 28.96 -23.59
CA LEU A 500 15.19 27.54 -23.61
C LEU A 500 14.12 26.77 -22.82
N ASP A 501 13.19 26.14 -23.53
CA ASP A 501 12.10 25.31 -22.97
C ASP A 501 12.59 23.87 -22.82
N VAL A 502 12.55 23.37 -21.58
CA VAL A 502 13.10 22.06 -21.20
C VAL A 502 11.98 21.23 -20.57
N ASN A 503 11.33 20.39 -21.38
CA ASN A 503 10.35 19.44 -20.87
C ASN A 503 11.03 18.14 -20.42
N LEU A 504 10.86 17.77 -19.15
CA LEU A 504 11.55 16.66 -18.51
C LEU A 504 10.74 15.35 -18.43
N LEU A 505 9.53 15.28 -19.01
CA LEU A 505 8.73 14.04 -18.96
C LEU A 505 9.42 12.94 -19.78
N PRO A 506 10.02 11.89 -19.18
CA PRO A 506 10.80 10.92 -19.94
C PRO A 506 9.94 10.18 -20.98
N LYS A 507 10.53 9.80 -22.12
CA LYS A 507 9.92 8.79 -23.00
C LYS A 507 9.96 7.43 -22.28
N PRO A 508 8.91 6.59 -22.39
CA PRO A 508 8.99 5.21 -21.95
C PRO A 508 10.09 4.53 -22.77
N THR A 509 11.14 4.00 -22.13
CA THR A 509 12.19 3.24 -22.80
C THR A 509 11.88 1.74 -22.73
N GLU A 510 12.14 0.99 -23.82
CA GLU A 510 11.93 -0.47 -23.89
C GLU A 510 12.73 -1.23 -22.82
N ALA A 511 13.90 -0.70 -22.45
CA ALA A 511 14.65 -1.16 -21.31
C ALA A 511 14.27 -0.35 -20.07
N LEU A 512 13.62 -1.01 -19.10
CA LEU A 512 13.82 -0.69 -17.68
C LEU A 512 15.29 -0.96 -17.35
N GLU A 513 16.19 -0.07 -17.77
CA GLU A 513 17.58 -0.18 -17.36
C GLU A 513 17.60 -0.10 -15.83
N LYS A 514 17.93 -1.25 -15.20
CA LYS A 514 18.24 -1.30 -13.77
C LYS A 514 19.39 -0.33 -13.54
N ARG A 515 19.04 0.85 -13.04
CA ARG A 515 19.96 1.92 -12.70
C ARG A 515 21.14 1.33 -11.92
N ARG A 516 22.34 1.39 -12.47
CA ARG A 516 23.53 0.98 -11.71
C ARG A 516 23.71 1.97 -10.55
N LEU A 517 23.89 1.46 -9.34
CA LEU A 517 24.18 2.31 -8.18
C LEU A 517 25.37 3.22 -8.50
N GLY A 518 25.17 4.54 -8.38
CA GLY A 518 26.21 5.55 -8.59
C GLY A 518 26.16 6.32 -9.92
N GLN A 519 25.30 5.97 -10.87
CA GLN A 519 25.09 6.81 -12.08
C GLN A 519 24.25 8.06 -11.77
N ALA A 520 24.71 9.21 -12.28
CA ALA A 520 23.98 10.47 -12.23
C ALA A 520 22.59 10.32 -12.88
N PRO A 521 21.55 10.99 -12.36
CA PRO A 521 20.25 11.03 -13.02
C PRO A 521 20.40 11.56 -14.47
N PRO A 522 19.72 10.98 -15.47
CA PRO A 522 19.80 11.43 -16.86
C PRO A 522 19.41 12.91 -17.04
N GLU A 523 18.53 13.42 -16.18
CA GLU A 523 18.14 14.83 -16.13
C GLU A 523 19.34 15.73 -15.76
N GLN A 524 20.25 15.26 -14.90
CA GLN A 524 21.48 15.98 -14.55
C GLN A 524 22.43 16.09 -15.73
N GLU A 525 22.58 15.01 -16.51
CA GLU A 525 23.44 14.98 -17.69
C GLU A 525 22.90 15.91 -18.79
N LEU A 526 21.59 15.84 -19.06
CA LEU A 526 20.89 16.73 -19.98
C LEU A 526 21.08 18.21 -19.60
N MET A 527 20.81 18.57 -18.34
CA MET A 527 20.94 19.96 -17.91
C MET A 527 22.38 20.47 -18.01
N THR A 528 23.35 19.62 -17.71
CA THR A 528 24.78 19.96 -17.84
C THR A 528 25.15 20.17 -19.31
N TYR A 529 24.66 19.31 -20.21
CA TYR A 529 24.85 19.45 -21.65
C TYR A 529 24.28 20.78 -22.18
N LEU A 530 23.02 21.09 -21.85
CA LEU A 530 22.36 22.33 -22.27
C LEU A 530 23.09 23.57 -21.75
N TRP A 531 23.53 23.52 -20.49
CA TRP A 531 24.27 24.61 -19.87
C TRP A 531 25.61 24.86 -20.58
N ASP A 532 26.40 23.81 -20.78
CA ASP A 532 27.76 23.94 -21.31
C ASP A 532 27.78 24.31 -22.80
N ASN A 533 26.81 23.84 -23.59
CA ASN A 533 26.81 24.00 -25.06
C ASN A 533 25.94 25.14 -25.59
N TYR A 534 24.89 25.55 -24.87
CA TYR A 534 23.99 26.61 -25.33
C TYR A 534 24.05 27.82 -24.41
N VAL A 535 23.92 27.61 -23.10
CA VAL A 535 23.83 28.73 -22.15
C VAL A 535 25.16 29.46 -22.02
N LEU A 536 26.27 28.75 -21.78
CA LEU A 536 27.59 29.36 -21.62
C LEU A 536 28.12 30.05 -22.88
N LEU A 537 27.78 29.48 -24.05
CA LEU A 537 28.21 29.98 -25.36
C LEU A 537 27.34 31.14 -25.88
N SER A 538 26.15 31.36 -25.31
CA SER A 538 25.29 32.48 -25.66
C SER A 538 25.84 33.84 -25.19
N GLN A 539 25.37 34.91 -25.83
CA GLN A 539 25.61 36.30 -25.42
C GLN A 539 24.76 36.72 -24.21
N ALA A 540 23.94 35.84 -23.66
CA ALA A 540 23.06 36.16 -22.55
C ALA A 540 23.87 36.53 -21.30
N GLN A 541 23.62 37.74 -20.80
CA GLN A 541 24.25 38.31 -19.61
C GLN A 541 23.37 38.15 -18.37
N ARG A 542 22.06 37.98 -18.58
CA ARG A 542 21.07 37.84 -17.51
C ARG A 542 20.26 36.57 -17.74
N LEU A 543 20.48 35.57 -16.90
CA LEU A 543 19.74 34.30 -16.96
C LEU A 543 18.61 34.29 -15.94
N ILE A 544 17.47 33.77 -16.33
CA ILE A 544 16.33 33.53 -15.45
C ILE A 544 16.05 32.03 -15.50
N LEU A 545 16.09 31.37 -14.34
CA LEU A 545 15.79 29.94 -14.24
C LEU A 545 14.40 29.77 -13.65
N ILE A 546 13.54 29.00 -14.29
CA ILE A 546 12.19 28.72 -13.82
C ILE A 546 12.01 27.20 -13.76
N GLY A 547 11.70 26.67 -12.57
CA GLY A 547 11.37 25.25 -12.37
C GLY A 547 9.93 25.09 -11.92
N HIS A 548 9.24 24.09 -12.45
CA HIS A 548 7.88 23.72 -12.05
C HIS A 548 7.78 22.23 -11.67
N GLY A 549 7.08 21.93 -10.57
CA GLY A 549 6.83 20.56 -10.14
C GLY A 549 8.11 19.80 -9.81
N SER A 550 8.26 18.58 -10.33
CA SER A 550 9.46 17.76 -10.09
C SER A 550 10.73 18.38 -10.70
N ALA A 551 10.59 19.19 -11.76
CA ALA A 551 11.70 19.84 -12.46
C ALA A 551 12.47 20.84 -11.57
N CYS A 552 11.86 21.28 -10.48
CA CYS A 552 12.49 22.03 -9.39
C CYS A 552 13.74 21.30 -8.84
N HIS A 553 13.72 19.97 -8.76
CA HIS A 553 14.86 19.17 -8.32
C HIS A 553 16.01 19.19 -9.35
N SER A 554 15.69 19.11 -10.64
CA SER A 554 16.67 19.13 -11.74
C SER A 554 17.47 20.44 -11.78
N LEU A 555 16.85 21.56 -11.40
CA LEU A 555 17.58 22.81 -11.19
C LEU A 555 18.64 22.69 -10.10
N MET A 556 18.33 22.04 -8.97
CA MET A 556 19.31 21.86 -7.89
C MET A 556 20.46 20.95 -8.32
N LEU A 557 20.20 19.94 -9.15
CA LEU A 557 21.24 19.09 -9.73
C LEU A 557 22.20 19.89 -10.62
N LEU A 558 21.68 20.83 -11.41
CA LEU A 558 22.52 21.75 -12.19
C LEU A 558 23.34 22.69 -11.27
N MET A 559 22.75 23.20 -10.18
CA MET A 559 23.50 24.00 -9.20
C MET A 559 24.66 23.21 -8.58
N GLN A 560 24.50 21.89 -8.43
CA GLN A 560 25.54 21.02 -7.89
C GLN A 560 26.71 20.87 -8.85
N THR A 561 26.45 20.78 -10.17
CA THR A 561 27.49 20.57 -11.17
C THR A 561 28.15 21.86 -11.66
N ARG A 562 27.44 22.99 -11.66
CA ARG A 562 27.91 24.28 -12.22
C ARG A 562 27.64 25.49 -11.28
N PRO A 563 27.99 25.44 -9.99
CA PRO A 563 27.62 26.49 -9.02
C PRO A 563 28.20 27.87 -9.39
N ASN A 564 29.48 27.94 -9.75
CA ASN A 564 30.19 29.20 -9.96
C ASN A 564 29.72 29.97 -11.20
N SER A 565 29.53 29.28 -12.33
CA SER A 565 29.05 29.92 -13.56
C SER A 565 27.59 30.35 -13.43
N MET A 566 26.78 29.54 -12.74
CA MET A 566 25.38 29.86 -12.49
C MET A 566 25.22 31.09 -11.59
N MET A 567 25.96 31.17 -10.47
CA MET A 567 25.89 32.33 -9.56
C MET A 567 26.30 33.65 -10.23
N ARG A 568 27.19 33.60 -11.24
CA ARG A 568 27.68 34.80 -11.93
C ARG A 568 26.71 35.37 -12.96
N ARG A 569 25.98 34.51 -13.68
CA ARG A 569 25.12 34.92 -14.81
C ARG A 569 23.63 34.90 -14.49
N THR A 570 23.22 34.21 -13.42
CA THR A 570 21.80 34.06 -13.08
C THR A 570 21.31 35.24 -12.26
N LEU A 571 20.28 35.88 -12.79
CA LEU A 571 19.60 37.01 -12.19
C LEU A 571 18.54 36.55 -11.17
N ALA A 572 17.78 35.51 -11.53
CA ALA A 572 16.66 35.03 -10.74
C ALA A 572 16.48 33.51 -10.88
N VAL A 573 16.09 32.84 -9.78
CA VAL A 573 15.71 31.43 -9.74
C VAL A 573 14.31 31.28 -9.17
N LEU A 574 13.37 30.88 -10.00
CA LEU A 574 11.97 30.69 -9.63
C LEU A 574 11.67 29.20 -9.52
N GLN A 575 11.02 28.80 -8.44
CA GLN A 575 10.57 27.43 -8.27
C GLN A 575 9.10 27.42 -7.87
N VAL A 576 8.25 26.80 -8.68
CA VAL A 576 6.84 26.54 -8.35
C VAL A 576 6.72 25.06 -8.00
N VAL A 577 6.80 24.76 -6.71
CA VAL A 577 7.03 23.39 -6.21
C VAL A 577 5.73 22.57 -6.13
N GLY A 578 4.59 23.22 -5.88
CA GLY A 578 3.33 22.53 -5.61
C GLY A 578 3.38 21.79 -4.28
N ASN A 579 2.81 20.58 -4.22
CA ASN A 579 2.79 19.75 -3.01
C ASN A 579 4.05 18.89 -2.81
N ALA A 580 5.00 18.94 -3.76
CA ALA A 580 6.22 18.17 -3.68
C ALA A 580 7.18 18.72 -2.61
N LYS A 581 8.11 17.89 -2.14
CA LYS A 581 9.13 18.34 -1.19
C LYS A 581 10.00 19.43 -1.82
N VAL A 582 10.10 20.58 -1.14
CA VAL A 582 10.93 21.71 -1.58
C VAL A 582 12.39 21.25 -1.71
N PRO A 583 12.99 21.35 -2.91
CA PRO A 583 14.35 20.90 -3.12
C PRO A 583 15.34 21.86 -2.44
N LEU A 584 16.41 21.29 -1.92
CA LEU A 584 17.40 22.01 -1.12
C LEU A 584 18.62 22.35 -1.96
N THR A 585 19.24 23.51 -1.68
CA THR A 585 20.56 23.82 -2.24
C THR A 585 21.56 22.70 -1.90
N PRO A 586 22.44 22.29 -2.84
CA PRO A 586 23.43 21.25 -2.63
C PRO A 586 24.30 21.46 -1.38
N ARG A 587 24.67 20.37 -0.71
CA ARG A 587 25.56 20.39 0.48
C ARG A 587 27.01 20.10 0.13
N ASP A 588 27.24 19.27 -0.88
CA ASP A 588 28.56 18.70 -1.21
C ASP A 588 29.27 19.49 -2.31
N VAL A 589 29.24 20.82 -2.21
CA VAL A 589 29.94 21.73 -3.10
C VAL A 589 30.88 22.63 -2.31
N LYS A 590 32.06 22.93 -2.87
CA LYS A 590 33.13 23.69 -2.17
C LYS A 590 32.64 25.07 -1.71
N GLU A 591 31.75 25.68 -2.48
CA GLU A 591 31.19 27.02 -2.26
C GLU A 591 29.79 26.99 -1.59
N ALA A 592 29.43 25.91 -0.88
CA ALA A 592 28.07 25.70 -0.37
C ALA A 592 27.52 26.85 0.49
N THR A 593 28.37 27.52 1.26
CA THR A 593 27.98 28.66 2.10
C THR A 593 27.61 29.89 1.27
N GLU A 594 28.43 30.21 0.26
CA GLU A 594 28.22 31.32 -0.66
C GLU A 594 26.99 31.05 -1.53
N LEU A 595 26.85 29.82 -2.03
CA LEU A 595 25.70 29.39 -2.83
C LEU A 595 24.39 29.54 -2.07
N ARG A 596 24.34 29.16 -0.78
CA ARG A 596 23.13 29.34 0.06
C ARG A 596 22.78 30.80 0.26
N ALA A 597 23.78 31.65 0.49
CA ALA A 597 23.56 33.09 0.66
C ALA A 597 23.07 33.75 -0.64
N TRP A 598 23.69 33.38 -1.77
CA TRP A 598 23.29 33.82 -3.10
C TRP A 598 21.88 33.35 -3.44
N TYR A 599 21.59 32.06 -3.25
CA TYR A 599 20.29 31.47 -3.56
C TYR A 599 19.16 32.11 -2.75
N ALA A 600 19.36 32.34 -1.45
CA ALA A 600 18.37 33.01 -0.62
C ALA A 600 18.02 34.44 -1.10
N LYS A 601 18.93 35.12 -1.80
CA LYS A 601 18.73 36.48 -2.33
C LYS A 601 18.12 36.48 -3.73
N HIS A 602 18.47 35.52 -4.58
CA HIS A 602 18.09 35.50 -5.99
C HIS A 602 16.97 34.51 -6.32
N SER A 603 16.44 33.78 -5.33
CA SER A 603 15.37 32.82 -5.55
C SER A 603 14.02 33.26 -5.01
N LEU A 604 12.95 32.79 -5.65
CA LEU A 604 11.57 32.82 -5.16
C LEU A 604 11.01 31.40 -5.28
N VAL A 605 10.54 30.85 -4.16
CA VAL A 605 10.01 29.49 -4.06
C VAL A 605 8.55 29.56 -3.67
N ILE A 606 7.68 29.22 -4.60
CA ILE A 606 6.24 29.32 -4.49
C ILE A 606 5.67 27.94 -4.14
N LEU A 607 4.88 27.92 -3.08
CA LEU A 607 4.28 26.71 -2.51
C LEU A 607 2.85 27.01 -2.00
N PRO A 608 2.00 25.98 -1.86
CA PRO A 608 0.65 26.16 -1.34
C PRO A 608 0.68 26.47 0.17
N ASN A 609 -0.33 27.19 0.65
CA ASN A 609 -0.46 27.61 2.06
C ASN A 609 -0.55 26.45 3.08
N ASN A 610 -0.91 25.25 2.63
CA ASN A 610 -0.98 24.03 3.45
C ASN A 610 0.30 23.17 3.40
N HIS A 611 1.37 23.64 2.75
CA HIS A 611 2.57 22.85 2.56
C HIS A 611 3.30 22.56 3.90
N PRO A 612 3.74 21.32 4.19
CA PRO A 612 4.34 20.93 5.47
C PRO A 612 5.53 21.78 5.92
N LEU A 613 6.37 22.23 4.97
CA LEU A 613 7.52 23.10 5.24
C LEU A 613 7.15 24.40 6.00
N LEU A 614 5.92 24.89 5.86
CA LEU A 614 5.46 26.11 6.56
C LEU A 614 5.34 25.91 8.08
N ALA A 615 5.22 24.66 8.55
CA ALA A 615 5.28 24.32 9.97
C ALA A 615 6.72 24.18 10.50
N GLU A 616 7.72 24.15 9.61
CA GLU A 616 9.13 23.99 9.96
C GLU A 616 9.90 25.33 9.95
N LYS A 617 11.12 25.33 10.50
CA LYS A 617 12.01 26.49 10.44
C LYS A 617 12.54 26.70 9.02
N ILE A 618 12.17 27.82 8.40
CA ILE A 618 12.67 28.22 7.08
C ILE A 618 14.15 28.64 7.18
N LEU A 619 14.99 28.06 6.33
CA LEU A 619 16.44 28.29 6.28
C LEU A 619 16.85 28.85 4.92
N LYS A 620 18.04 29.49 4.84
CA LYS A 620 18.59 30.04 3.58
C LYS A 620 18.65 29.03 2.42
N ARG A 621 18.84 27.75 2.74
CA ARG A 621 18.84 26.63 1.77
C ARG A 621 17.49 26.37 1.09
N HIS A 622 16.40 26.93 1.63
CA HIS A 622 15.05 26.82 1.06
C HIS A 622 14.74 27.94 0.06
N GLY A 623 15.58 28.99 -0.02
CA GLY A 623 15.28 30.18 -0.82
C GLY A 623 14.26 31.10 -0.14
N ARG A 624 13.75 32.09 -0.87
CA ARG A 624 12.68 32.98 -0.39
C ARG A 624 11.33 32.32 -0.62
N ILE A 625 10.71 31.85 0.45
CA ILE A 625 9.39 31.20 0.40
C ILE A 625 8.28 32.23 0.16
N TRP A 626 7.36 31.91 -0.74
CA TRP A 626 6.15 32.69 -1.02
C TRP A 626 4.93 31.76 -1.05
N PRO A 627 4.15 31.70 0.04
CA PRO A 627 2.93 30.89 0.08
C PRO A 627 1.81 31.53 -0.75
N LEU A 628 1.05 30.72 -1.48
CA LEU A 628 -0.17 31.14 -2.18
C LEU A 628 -1.37 30.32 -1.73
N ASP A 629 -2.55 30.95 -1.71
CA ASP A 629 -3.83 30.29 -1.44
C ASP A 629 -4.35 29.56 -2.70
N GLU A 630 -3.67 28.48 -3.04
CA GLU A 630 -4.06 27.53 -4.08
C GLU A 630 -3.39 26.18 -3.83
N THR A 631 -4.20 25.16 -3.53
CA THR A 631 -3.70 23.82 -3.22
C THR A 631 -3.54 22.94 -4.45
N LYS A 632 -4.13 23.31 -5.60
CA LYS A 632 -4.01 22.55 -6.85
C LYS A 632 -2.74 22.97 -7.61
N PRO A 633 -1.73 22.09 -7.79
CA PRO A 633 -0.47 22.45 -8.44
C PRO A 633 -0.65 23.09 -9.83
N VAL A 634 -1.59 22.58 -10.63
CA VAL A 634 -1.89 23.10 -11.98
C VAL A 634 -2.38 24.55 -11.97
N LYS A 635 -3.12 24.94 -10.93
CA LYS A 635 -3.61 26.32 -10.77
C LYS A 635 -2.57 27.21 -10.09
N LEU A 636 -1.66 26.63 -9.31
CA LEU A 636 -0.64 27.36 -8.56
C LEU A 636 0.28 28.14 -9.51
N ILE A 637 0.79 27.53 -10.58
CA ILE A 637 1.65 28.22 -11.55
C ILE A 637 0.92 29.36 -12.27
N ILE A 638 -0.38 29.19 -12.57
CA ILE A 638 -1.20 30.22 -13.20
C ILE A 638 -1.39 31.41 -12.25
N LYS A 639 -1.76 31.14 -10.99
CA LYS A 639 -1.89 32.18 -9.95
C LYS A 639 -0.56 32.81 -9.56
N ALA A 640 0.55 32.08 -9.71
CA ALA A 640 1.90 32.55 -9.44
C ALA A 640 2.42 33.51 -10.54
N LEU A 641 1.89 33.41 -11.76
CA LEU A 641 2.44 34.12 -12.92
C LEU A 641 2.58 35.64 -12.70
N PRO A 642 1.58 36.38 -12.18
CA PRO A 642 1.73 37.82 -11.92
C PRO A 642 2.90 38.14 -10.96
N PHE A 643 3.05 37.35 -9.89
CA PHE A 643 4.14 37.51 -8.93
C PHE A 643 5.51 37.19 -9.54
N VAL A 644 5.56 36.18 -10.40
CA VAL A 644 6.75 35.81 -11.18
C VAL A 644 7.15 36.96 -12.11
N GLN A 645 6.19 37.53 -12.84
CA GLN A 645 6.40 38.65 -13.75
C GLN A 645 6.96 39.87 -12.99
N ASP A 646 6.36 40.23 -11.87
CA ASP A 646 6.80 41.37 -11.06
C ASP A 646 8.19 41.16 -10.48
N PHE A 647 8.48 39.96 -9.95
CA PHE A 647 9.80 39.62 -9.42
C PHE A 647 10.89 39.72 -10.50
N ILE A 648 10.62 39.22 -11.70
CA ILE A 648 11.58 39.27 -12.81
C ILE A 648 11.75 40.70 -13.31
N ARG A 649 10.67 41.46 -13.53
CA ARG A 649 10.77 42.87 -13.95
C ARG A 649 11.58 43.69 -12.96
N GLN A 650 11.37 43.50 -11.66
CA GLN A 650 12.16 44.17 -10.61
C GLN A 650 13.63 43.76 -10.64
N ALA A 651 13.93 42.47 -10.82
CA ALA A 651 15.31 42.00 -10.95
C ALA A 651 16.00 42.56 -12.21
N VAL A 652 15.28 42.68 -13.33
CA VAL A 652 15.81 43.20 -14.60
C VAL A 652 16.01 44.72 -14.58
N THR A 653 15.15 45.45 -13.86
CA THR A 653 15.17 46.93 -13.76
C THR A 653 15.95 47.47 -12.56
N GLY A 654 16.24 46.64 -11.56
CA GLY A 654 17.01 47.01 -10.37
C GLY A 654 16.21 47.70 -9.26
N GLN A 655 14.87 47.67 -9.28
CA GLN A 655 14.03 48.23 -8.22
C GLN A 655 13.77 47.20 -7.09
N ALA A 656 13.83 47.63 -5.83
CA ALA A 656 13.64 46.76 -4.67
C ALA A 656 12.17 46.37 -4.45
N LEU A 657 11.94 45.12 -4.03
CA LEU A 657 10.63 44.56 -3.66
C LEU A 657 9.95 45.43 -2.59
N THR A 658 8.93 46.19 -3.00
CA THR A 658 7.99 46.81 -2.06
C THR A 658 6.91 45.79 -1.73
N ASN A 659 6.89 45.32 -0.49
CA ASN A 659 5.76 44.58 0.05
C ASN A 659 4.56 45.53 0.07
N SER A 660 3.66 45.42 -0.91
CA SER A 660 2.32 45.98 -0.83
C SER A 660 1.32 44.86 -1.07
N GLY A 661 0.54 44.55 -0.04
CA GLY A 661 -0.44 43.46 -0.04
C GLY A 661 -0.45 42.69 1.28
N SER A 662 -0.92 43.37 2.33
CA SER A 662 -1.40 42.77 3.59
C SER A 662 -2.69 41.99 3.37
#